data_AF-A0A1D9H1M1-F1
#
_entry.id   AF-A0A1D9H1M1-F1
#
_cell.length_a   1.000
_cell.length_b   1.000
_cell.length_c   1.000
_cell.angle_alpha   90.00
_cell.angle_beta   90.00
_cell.angle_gamma   90.00
#
_symmetry.space_group_name_H-M   'P 1'
#
loop_
_entity.id
_entity.type
_entity.pdbx_description
1 polymer ?
#
loop_
_entity_poly.entity_id
_entity_poly.type
_entity_poly.pdbx_seq_one_letter_code
_entity_poly.pdbx_strand_id
1 'polypeptide(L)'
;MNRSYILVWNTAQQCWQVAHEGARRQGRRGKPALAATAAAAALLGLVAAPSAHALPSGQNIAGGSADIQKDASQQAMSINQKTDKLIIDWNDFNIGAGERVSFNQPGSAAVALNRVIGNNSSEIFGRMEANGRVFLVNPNGVLFGKSAQVNVGGLVASTHGISDQQFLAPGHNYSFTDSNSPNAVVNEGTLTAAVGGSIALLGGRVRNDGLILAPMGSVALGAGGDAMVRFGAADGLLNLEINGAAADALAHNGGLLKADGGQVLMTARGSGALLQAVVNNVGAIEANTLSRRAGKITLDGGDVGRTFVGGRLSTSAMNTVGDGGEVVTRGRGLDVGLGLMVDTRASNGMHGNWTLSAPDMTIGRYANDSSANAYSGTLAQNLATTHIKARSETGDLSLKGPVAWNSSNHLSLEAAGSLHVNAPVSASGIRAGLMLNAGNQVNINDKLTLSGTASELEINAPGERNFGDKGSVTLSGSSAGFTANGIRHTVIQNVAQLQQIDTNLYGHYVLGNGITGGRLLSIGGPYGVFRGSFDGLGNTISGLSITGRGANVGVFSEAAGSISNVKLANLSVTDNAYGPVPGSVGALAGVNRGLIRNVSTERVNVSSNTSRSTTVGGLVGINTGTLENVSTSGSVYGGVNARAVGGVAGENILAGAGDPAAIRGAVSRAQVSGGVLNDIGGGIGGIAGVNNGGTLQDVRSEGAVTASRAGVNAGGIAGLNANAGTIESASASGRVQGNQRGNAGGVVGLNSGATIAASQASGQVNGSATANLGGIAGLNANGGRLAHVAATGPVVDASGANVGGVVGANSFGTVSHATASGQVRAGNSSRVGGVVGSNLYGGEVLNAKGYSDVSGGSTSLAGGVAGYNLGALTAAEGHGKVTAGNNASAGGVAGANLGTIVGGIGLGEVTGGSRSNVGGVVGDNQGTVSYSHANGSVRGGTYAALGGLAGVNRSVIDYSTAATRVNYQPAGYQQVYGGLAGLNTGRMTGNVAYGAASLLPPAGSNSGLLQ
;
A
#
# COMPACT_ATOMS: atom_id res chain seq x y z
N MET A 1 25.39 29.42 -0.68
CA MET A 1 25.55 30.63 0.14
C MET A 1 26.97 30.66 0.71
N ASN A 2 27.68 31.78 0.52
CA ASN A 2 29.11 31.94 0.83
C ASN A 2 29.40 31.67 2.32
N ARG A 3 30.45 30.88 2.58
CA ARG A 3 30.84 30.31 3.89
C ARG A 3 31.84 31.20 4.65
N SER A 4 31.64 32.51 4.63
CA SER A 4 32.61 33.47 5.18
C SER A 4 31.87 34.53 5.99
N TYR A 5 32.05 34.51 7.31
CA TYR A 5 31.51 35.52 8.24
C TYR A 5 32.55 35.82 9.31
N ILE A 6 32.44 36.98 9.96
CA ILE A 6 33.30 37.36 11.09
C ILE A 6 32.46 37.67 12.33
N LEU A 7 33.00 37.39 13.51
CA LEU A 7 32.38 37.75 14.79
C LEU A 7 32.91 39.12 15.26
N VAL A 8 32.00 40.03 15.62
CA VAL A 8 32.33 41.36 16.17
C VAL A 8 31.68 41.52 17.55
N TRP A 9 32.39 42.09 18.52
CA TRP A 9 31.88 42.29 19.87
C TRP A 9 30.90 43.46 19.90
N ASN A 10 29.62 43.20 20.19
CA ASN A 10 28.61 44.24 20.37
C ASN A 10 28.63 44.73 21.83
N THR A 11 29.04 45.97 22.05
CA THR A 11 29.17 46.58 23.38
C THR A 11 27.83 46.89 24.05
N ALA A 12 26.77 47.15 23.27
CA ALA A 12 25.43 47.41 23.80
C ALA A 12 24.73 46.13 24.27
N GLN A 13 25.00 44.99 23.61
CA GLN A 13 24.36 43.70 23.90
C GLN A 13 25.25 42.71 24.65
N GLN A 14 26.51 43.07 24.92
CA GLN A 14 27.49 42.23 25.64
C GLN A 14 27.67 40.82 25.05
N CYS A 15 27.56 40.68 23.73
CA CYS A 15 27.70 39.40 23.03
C CYS A 15 28.45 39.53 21.69
N TRP A 16 28.91 38.41 21.15
CA TRP A 16 29.50 38.33 19.82
C TRP A 16 28.40 38.21 18.76
N GLN A 17 28.39 39.11 17.78
CA GLN A 17 27.45 39.09 16.66
C GLN A 17 28.15 38.74 15.34
N VAL A 18 27.43 37.99 14.50
CA VAL A 18 27.87 37.64 13.15
C VAL A 18 27.69 38.84 12.24
N ALA A 19 28.77 39.25 11.57
CA ALA A 19 28.80 40.35 10.63
C ALA A 19 29.41 39.93 9.28
N HIS A 20 29.09 40.70 8.24
CA HIS A 20 29.65 40.54 6.90
C HIS A 20 31.18 40.71 6.91
N GLU A 21 31.87 40.01 6.02
CA GLU A 21 33.35 39.91 5.95
C GLU A 21 34.11 41.24 5.81
N GLY A 22 33.44 42.30 5.34
CA GLY A 22 33.99 43.66 5.24
C GLY A 22 33.82 44.54 6.51
N ALA A 23 33.19 44.03 7.57
CA ALA A 23 32.94 44.83 8.78
C ALA A 23 34.24 45.06 9.59
N ARG A 24 34.41 46.28 10.15
CA ARG A 24 35.56 46.61 11.01
C ARG A 24 35.53 45.75 12.28
N ARG A 25 36.60 44.98 12.51
CA ARG A 25 36.76 44.14 13.71
C ARG A 25 36.90 45.01 14.96
N GLN A 26 36.01 44.80 15.93
CA GLN A 26 36.06 45.44 17.24
C GLN A 26 36.14 44.34 18.32
N GLY A 27 37.23 44.31 19.07
CA GLY A 27 37.45 43.36 20.17
C GLY A 27 37.02 43.93 21.52
N ARG A 28 36.81 43.05 22.50
CA ARG A 28 36.49 43.41 23.89
C ARG A 28 37.69 44.15 24.51
N ARG A 29 37.61 45.47 24.68
CA ARG A 29 38.68 46.27 25.32
C ARG A 29 38.80 45.90 26.80
N GLY A 30 39.97 45.40 27.21
CA GLY A 30 40.36 45.26 28.61
C GLY A 30 40.57 46.63 29.25
N LYS A 31 40.18 46.79 30.52
CA LYS A 31 40.44 48.00 31.31
C LYS A 31 41.95 48.11 31.58
N PRO A 32 42.58 49.30 31.46
CA PRO A 32 43.96 49.49 31.83
C PRO A 32 44.09 49.69 33.35
N ALA A 33 45.20 49.18 33.89
CA ALA A 33 45.69 49.49 35.22
C ALA A 33 46.26 50.92 35.26
N LEU A 34 45.99 51.65 36.34
CA LEU A 34 46.66 52.89 36.70
C LEU A 34 46.96 52.83 38.20
N ALA A 35 48.24 52.94 38.51
CA ALA A 35 48.83 52.78 39.83
C ALA A 35 49.23 54.15 40.44
N ALA A 36 49.31 54.16 41.78
CA ALA A 36 49.97 55.12 42.68
C ALA A 36 49.29 56.50 42.84
N THR A 37 49.16 57.10 44.02
CA THR A 37 50.10 57.23 45.15
C THR A 37 49.39 57.58 46.47
N ALA A 38 49.87 57.02 47.60
CA ALA A 38 49.96 57.57 48.98
C ALA A 38 49.99 56.40 49.99
N ALA A 39 51.17 55.86 50.31
CA ALA A 39 52.02 56.25 51.43
C ALA A 39 51.65 55.56 52.77
N ALA A 40 52.40 54.50 53.05
CA ALA A 40 52.90 54.06 54.35
C ALA A 40 52.30 54.69 55.62
N ALA A 41 51.31 54.03 56.21
CA ALA A 41 51.05 54.00 57.66
C ALA A 41 49.93 52.99 57.99
N ALA A 42 50.23 51.69 57.98
CA ALA A 42 49.52 50.66 58.77
C ALA A 42 50.14 49.28 58.50
N LEU A 43 51.34 49.07 59.00
CA LEU A 43 51.99 47.76 59.09
C LEU A 43 51.57 47.03 60.40
N LEU A 44 50.34 47.24 60.87
CA LEU A 44 49.77 46.65 62.08
C LEU A 44 48.25 46.54 61.89
N GLY A 45 47.81 45.39 61.36
CA GLY A 45 46.41 45.13 61.06
C GLY A 45 46.16 43.82 60.30
N LEU A 46 47.05 42.82 60.42
CA LEU A 46 46.66 41.42 60.22
C LEU A 46 45.76 41.03 61.40
N VAL A 47 44.50 41.45 61.34
CA VAL A 47 43.45 40.64 61.95
C VAL A 47 43.09 39.64 60.87
N ALA A 48 43.46 38.38 61.09
CA ALA A 48 42.92 37.26 60.36
C ALA A 48 41.40 37.40 60.34
N ALA A 49 40.82 37.80 59.21
CA ALA A 49 39.42 37.54 58.97
C ALA A 49 39.32 36.00 58.99
N PRO A 50 38.52 35.41 59.89
CA PRO A 50 38.35 33.97 59.87
C PRO A 50 37.85 33.59 58.48
N SER A 51 38.48 32.59 57.88
CA SER A 51 37.91 31.89 56.74
C SER A 51 36.45 31.60 57.09
N ALA A 52 35.50 32.21 56.39
CA ALA A 52 34.10 31.87 56.57
C ALA A 52 33.94 30.45 56.02
N HIS A 53 34.04 29.47 56.92
CA HIS A 53 33.89 28.06 56.59
C HIS A 53 32.44 27.79 56.17
N ALA A 54 32.27 27.08 55.06
CA ALA A 54 30.99 26.86 54.40
C ALA A 54 30.33 25.54 54.81
N LEU A 55 30.73 24.94 55.94
CA LEU A 55 30.11 23.72 56.49
C LEU A 55 28.61 23.94 56.79
N PRO A 56 27.80 22.86 56.84
CA PRO A 56 26.38 22.96 57.18
C PRO A 56 26.14 23.70 58.51
N SER A 57 25.04 24.45 58.58
CA SER A 57 24.72 25.32 59.72
C SER A 57 23.22 25.36 60.05
N GLY A 58 22.91 25.69 61.31
CA GLY A 58 21.52 25.78 61.79
C GLY A 58 20.85 24.41 61.95
N GLN A 59 21.60 23.39 62.38
CA GLN A 59 21.09 22.03 62.54
C GLN A 59 19.96 21.93 63.57
N ASN A 60 18.90 21.22 63.20
CA ASN A 60 17.84 20.79 64.09
C ASN A 60 17.48 19.33 63.79
N ILE A 61 17.63 18.42 64.76
CA ILE A 61 17.27 17.00 64.58
C ILE A 61 15.75 16.86 64.74
N ALA A 62 15.04 16.67 63.64
CA ALA A 62 13.57 16.57 63.61
C ALA A 62 13.07 15.12 63.82
N GLY A 63 13.92 14.11 63.61
CA GLY A 63 13.58 12.71 63.84
C GLY A 63 14.81 11.80 63.90
N GLY A 64 14.79 10.79 64.76
CA GLY A 64 15.94 9.92 65.03
C GLY A 64 16.93 10.52 66.04
N SER A 65 18.17 10.04 66.06
CA SER A 65 19.23 10.53 66.96
C SER A 65 20.61 10.49 66.31
N ALA A 66 21.42 11.54 66.54
CA ALA A 66 22.79 11.65 66.06
C ALA A 66 23.63 12.63 66.89
N ASP A 67 24.95 12.41 66.96
CA ASP A 67 25.91 13.40 67.48
C ASP A 67 26.57 14.15 66.31
N ILE A 68 26.46 15.49 66.28
CA ILE A 68 27.06 16.33 65.24
C ILE A 68 28.26 17.06 65.82
N GLN A 69 29.45 16.79 65.28
CA GLN A 69 30.72 17.37 65.75
C GLN A 69 31.43 18.07 64.60
N LYS A 70 31.98 19.27 64.86
CA LYS A 70 32.92 19.95 63.97
C LYS A 70 34.33 19.77 64.52
N ASP A 71 35.31 19.60 63.65
CA ASP A 71 36.71 19.54 64.06
C ASP A 71 37.24 20.91 64.52
N ALA A 72 38.40 20.90 65.17
CA ALA A 72 39.01 22.13 65.68
C ALA A 72 39.33 23.15 64.57
N SER A 73 39.57 22.67 63.34
CA SER A 73 39.84 23.52 62.18
C SER A 73 38.57 24.09 61.51
N GLN A 74 37.39 23.62 61.92
CA GLN A 74 36.09 23.92 61.29
C GLN A 74 36.06 23.57 59.78
N GLN A 75 36.94 22.68 59.32
CA GLN A 75 36.96 22.17 57.94
C GLN A 75 36.32 20.79 57.81
N ALA A 76 36.08 20.09 58.92
CA ALA A 76 35.42 18.79 58.91
C ALA A 76 34.23 18.74 59.87
N MET A 77 33.11 18.17 59.41
CA MET A 77 31.95 17.82 60.23
C MET A 77 31.73 16.31 60.22
N SER A 78 31.51 15.71 61.39
CA SER A 78 31.13 14.31 61.58
C SER A 78 29.72 14.23 62.15
N ILE A 79 28.84 13.49 61.48
CA ILE A 79 27.46 13.22 61.89
C ILE A 79 27.38 11.74 62.27
N ASN A 80 27.37 11.45 63.57
CA ASN A 80 27.34 10.10 64.11
C ASN A 80 25.89 9.67 64.39
N GLN A 81 25.23 9.14 63.37
CA GLN A 81 23.84 8.68 63.41
C GLN A 81 23.71 7.42 64.27
N LYS A 82 22.67 7.37 65.12
CA LYS A 82 22.40 6.25 66.05
C LYS A 82 21.20 5.40 65.63
N THR A 83 20.25 5.96 64.89
CA THR A 83 19.00 5.30 64.44
C THR A 83 19.04 4.98 62.96
N ASP A 84 18.28 4.00 62.47
CA ASP A 84 18.27 3.62 61.05
C ASP A 84 17.76 4.73 60.12
N LYS A 85 16.84 5.57 60.61
CA LYS A 85 16.35 6.77 59.94
C LYS A 85 16.69 7.98 60.79
N LEU A 86 17.23 9.01 60.16
CA LEU A 86 17.57 10.30 60.78
C LEU A 86 17.05 11.43 59.89
N ILE A 87 16.43 12.45 60.49
CA ILE A 87 16.01 13.68 59.83
C ILE A 87 16.72 14.85 60.52
N ILE A 88 17.47 15.61 59.74
CA ILE A 88 18.10 16.86 60.17
C ILE A 88 17.59 17.98 59.26
N ASP A 89 16.95 18.97 59.88
CA ASP A 89 16.63 20.25 59.25
C ASP A 89 17.83 21.20 59.38
N TRP A 90 18.14 21.91 58.30
CA TRP A 90 19.28 22.82 58.19
C TRP A 90 18.84 24.18 57.69
N ASN A 91 19.42 25.26 58.23
CA ASN A 91 19.31 26.58 57.60
C ASN A 91 20.08 26.61 56.28
N ASP A 92 21.31 26.10 56.31
CA ASP A 92 22.19 26.01 55.15
C ASP A 92 22.91 24.66 55.17
N PHE A 93 22.95 23.99 54.03
CA PHE A 93 23.75 22.78 53.83
C PHE A 93 24.69 22.99 52.64
N ASN A 94 25.89 23.48 52.95
CA ASN A 94 26.98 23.72 51.99
C ASN A 94 28.22 22.93 52.44
N ILE A 95 29.15 22.69 51.51
CA ILE A 95 30.47 22.12 51.81
C ILE A 95 31.49 22.84 50.94
N GLY A 96 32.29 23.73 51.53
CA GLY A 96 33.29 24.51 50.80
C GLY A 96 34.41 23.66 50.20
N ALA A 97 35.15 24.21 49.24
CA ALA A 97 36.30 23.52 48.66
C ALA A 97 37.36 23.24 49.75
N GLY A 98 37.78 21.97 49.85
CA GLY A 98 38.70 21.52 50.91
C GLY A 98 38.03 21.13 52.23
N GLU A 99 36.72 21.38 52.39
CA GLU A 99 35.95 20.97 53.57
C GLU A 99 35.37 19.56 53.40
N ARG A 100 34.96 18.93 54.50
CA ARG A 100 34.40 17.57 54.52
C ARG A 100 33.21 17.42 55.47
N VAL A 101 32.20 16.68 55.04
CA VAL A 101 31.12 16.17 55.90
C VAL A 101 31.11 14.64 55.84
N SER A 102 31.18 13.97 56.99
CA SER A 102 31.18 12.51 57.11
C SER A 102 29.98 12.02 57.93
N PHE A 103 29.16 11.14 57.37
CA PHE A 103 28.05 10.46 58.04
C PHE A 103 28.49 9.06 58.49
N ASN A 104 28.54 8.84 59.80
CA ASN A 104 28.81 7.53 60.39
C ASN A 104 27.47 6.94 60.85
N GLN A 105 26.91 6.05 60.05
CA GLN A 105 25.56 5.50 60.21
C GLN A 105 25.59 4.05 60.75
N PRO A 106 24.51 3.55 61.36
CA PRO A 106 24.46 2.19 61.94
C PRO A 106 24.79 1.05 60.96
N GLY A 107 24.50 1.24 59.67
CA GLY A 107 24.81 0.28 58.61
C GLY A 107 24.56 0.86 57.22
N SER A 108 24.85 0.08 56.17
CA SER A 108 24.69 0.51 54.77
C SER A 108 23.25 0.84 54.37
N ALA A 109 22.27 0.25 55.07
CA ALA A 109 20.86 0.48 54.86
C ALA A 109 20.30 1.69 55.65
N ALA A 110 21.07 2.29 56.56
CA ALA A 110 20.61 3.46 57.30
C ALA A 110 20.50 4.68 56.36
N VAL A 111 19.56 5.59 56.64
CA VAL A 111 19.26 6.76 55.80
C VAL A 111 19.29 8.03 56.65
N ALA A 112 20.05 9.04 56.20
CA ALA A 112 20.07 10.39 56.75
C ALA A 112 19.38 11.36 55.78
N LEU A 113 18.21 11.89 56.15
CA LEU A 113 17.54 12.98 55.46
C LEU A 113 18.08 14.33 55.98
N ASN A 114 18.73 15.06 55.09
CA ASN A 114 19.19 16.43 55.29
C ASN A 114 18.27 17.34 54.50
N ARG A 115 17.38 18.07 55.21
CA ARG A 115 16.39 18.95 54.60
C ARG A 115 16.76 20.40 54.87
N VAL A 116 16.94 21.19 53.82
CA VAL A 116 17.21 22.62 53.94
C VAL A 116 15.89 23.37 54.03
N ILE A 117 15.71 24.09 55.14
CA ILE A 117 14.53 24.91 55.44
C ILE A 117 14.81 26.42 55.27
N GLY A 118 16.08 26.81 55.08
CA GLY A 118 16.47 28.17 54.73
C GLY A 118 16.22 28.52 53.26
N ASN A 119 16.72 29.69 52.83
CA ASN A 119 16.43 30.26 51.52
C ASN A 119 17.59 30.12 50.50
N ASN A 120 18.71 29.51 50.89
CA ASN A 120 19.89 29.38 50.03
C ASN A 120 19.95 27.99 49.37
N SER A 121 20.53 27.95 48.18
CA SER A 121 20.87 26.69 47.49
C SER A 121 21.98 25.95 48.21
N SER A 122 22.00 24.62 48.09
CA SER A 122 23.09 23.78 48.58
C SER A 122 24.25 23.77 47.60
N GLU A 123 25.38 24.35 48.00
CA GLU A 123 26.61 24.41 47.22
C GLU A 123 27.66 23.45 47.82
N ILE A 124 27.89 22.34 47.11
CA ILE A 124 28.81 21.27 47.50
C ILE A 124 30.05 21.34 46.60
N PHE A 125 31.14 21.88 47.11
CA PHE A 125 32.45 21.94 46.45
C PHE A 125 33.49 21.01 47.11
N GLY A 126 33.27 20.60 48.36
CA GLY A 126 34.15 19.72 49.13
C GLY A 126 33.76 18.24 49.10
N ARG A 127 34.09 17.52 50.18
CA ARG A 127 33.89 16.07 50.29
C ARG A 127 32.67 15.72 51.12
N MET A 128 31.87 14.76 50.65
CA MET A 128 30.79 14.14 51.43
C MET A 128 31.02 12.63 51.48
N GLU A 129 31.11 12.07 52.69
CA GLU A 129 31.40 10.65 52.92
C GLU A 129 30.29 10.02 53.75
N ALA A 130 29.78 8.84 53.37
CA ALA A 130 28.82 8.09 54.19
C ALA A 130 28.94 6.58 53.97
N ASN A 131 28.80 5.79 55.03
CA ASN A 131 28.72 4.33 54.89
C ASN A 131 27.30 3.84 54.51
N GLY A 132 26.27 4.64 54.77
CA GLY A 132 24.88 4.37 54.37
C GLY A 132 24.35 5.39 53.36
N ARG A 133 23.04 5.62 53.37
CA ARG A 133 22.36 6.50 52.41
C ARG A 133 22.20 7.92 52.93
N VAL A 134 22.38 8.88 52.04
CA VAL A 134 22.20 10.32 52.31
C VAL A 134 21.14 10.86 51.37
N PHE A 135 20.10 11.48 51.93
CA PHE A 135 19.11 12.26 51.19
C PHE A 135 19.40 13.74 51.44
N LEU A 136 19.59 14.52 50.38
CA LEU A 136 19.77 15.97 50.45
C LEU A 136 18.60 16.63 49.71
N VAL A 137 17.72 17.27 50.48
CA VAL A 137 16.49 17.89 49.97
C VAL A 137 16.59 19.40 50.16
N ASN A 138 16.65 20.14 49.05
CA ASN A 138 16.69 21.60 49.07
C ASN A 138 15.87 22.19 47.92
N PRO A 139 14.66 22.74 48.19
CA PRO A 139 13.85 23.42 47.18
C PRO A 139 14.54 24.62 46.52
N ASN A 140 15.57 25.21 47.12
CA ASN A 140 16.32 26.32 46.54
C ASN A 140 17.36 25.87 45.49
N GLY A 141 17.58 24.56 45.33
CA GLY A 141 18.54 23.99 44.38
C GLY A 141 19.71 23.28 45.06
N VAL A 142 20.33 22.36 44.34
CA VAL A 142 21.50 21.58 44.79
C VAL A 142 22.55 21.58 43.68
N LEU A 143 23.73 22.13 43.97
CA LEU A 143 24.89 22.16 43.07
C LEU A 143 26.04 21.35 43.68
N PHE A 144 26.46 20.30 42.96
CA PHE A 144 27.74 19.65 43.19
C PHE A 144 28.76 20.25 42.22
N GLY A 145 29.63 21.13 42.69
CA GLY A 145 30.63 21.81 41.86
C GLY A 145 31.75 20.87 41.39
N LYS A 146 32.58 21.35 40.45
CA LYS A 146 33.64 20.53 39.80
C LYS A 146 34.62 19.85 40.74
N SER A 147 34.89 20.42 41.91
CA SER A 147 35.79 19.85 42.91
C SER A 147 35.11 18.87 43.87
N ALA A 148 33.79 18.73 43.81
CA ALA A 148 33.02 17.92 44.73
C ALA A 148 33.37 16.44 44.59
N GLN A 149 33.54 15.76 45.73
CA GLN A 149 33.70 14.31 45.81
C GLN A 149 32.70 13.75 46.82
N VAL A 150 31.67 13.08 46.32
CA VAL A 150 30.64 12.45 47.15
C VAL A 150 30.83 10.94 47.07
N ASN A 151 31.09 10.29 48.21
CA ASN A 151 31.27 8.84 48.32
C ASN A 151 30.33 8.29 49.40
N VAL A 152 29.23 7.65 49.00
CA VAL A 152 28.14 7.27 49.92
C VAL A 152 27.66 5.84 49.65
N GLY A 153 26.91 5.23 50.57
CA GLY A 153 26.19 3.98 50.30
C GLY A 153 25.05 4.16 49.29
N GLY A 154 24.45 5.36 49.25
CA GLY A 154 23.53 5.80 48.20
C GLY A 154 23.15 7.28 48.39
N LEU A 155 22.72 7.95 47.32
CA LEU A 155 22.38 9.36 47.32
C LEU A 155 20.99 9.59 46.73
N VAL A 156 20.18 10.40 47.40
CA VAL A 156 19.04 11.08 46.77
C VAL A 156 19.25 12.58 46.92
N ALA A 157 19.41 13.32 45.83
CA ALA A 157 19.44 14.77 45.84
C ALA A 157 18.18 15.29 45.16
N SER A 158 17.42 16.16 45.83
CA SER A 158 16.08 16.55 45.38
C SER A 158 15.79 18.03 45.62
N THR A 159 15.15 18.71 44.67
CA THR A 159 14.46 20.00 44.92
C THR A 159 13.01 19.80 45.37
N HIS A 160 12.44 18.62 45.16
CA HIS A 160 11.12 18.25 45.69
C HIS A 160 11.21 17.93 47.18
N GLY A 161 10.18 18.29 47.92
CA GLY A 161 10.10 18.09 49.38
C GLY A 161 9.74 16.64 49.74
N ILE A 162 10.03 16.25 50.97
CA ILE A 162 9.51 15.01 51.57
C ILE A 162 9.10 15.32 53.01
N SER A 163 7.89 14.91 53.40
CA SER A 163 7.41 15.09 54.76
C SER A 163 8.02 14.06 55.71
N ASP A 164 8.07 14.39 57.00
CA ASP A 164 8.59 13.46 58.02
C ASP A 164 7.79 12.16 58.05
N GLN A 165 6.46 12.26 57.91
CA GLN A 165 5.57 11.11 57.86
C GLN A 165 5.90 10.19 56.67
N GLN A 166 6.12 10.75 55.49
CA GLN A 166 6.48 9.98 54.29
C GLN A 166 7.85 9.34 54.42
N PHE A 167 8.84 10.06 54.99
CA PHE A 167 10.18 9.52 55.19
C PHE A 167 10.21 8.40 56.23
N LEU A 168 9.49 8.56 57.34
CA LEU A 168 9.46 7.62 58.45
C LEU A 168 8.56 6.41 58.19
N ALA A 169 7.66 6.46 57.20
CA ALA A 169 6.77 5.37 56.82
C ALA A 169 7.52 4.02 56.70
N PRO A 170 6.90 2.89 57.10
CA PRO A 170 7.55 1.58 57.04
C PRO A 170 7.86 1.20 55.59
N GLY A 171 8.99 0.51 55.40
CA GLY A 171 9.51 0.14 54.08
C GLY A 171 10.47 1.17 53.48
N HIS A 172 10.70 1.03 52.17
CA HIS A 172 11.72 1.77 51.41
C HIS A 172 11.14 2.51 50.19
N ASN A 173 9.89 2.95 50.30
CA ASN A 173 9.21 3.78 49.31
C ASN A 173 9.16 5.21 49.82
N TYR A 174 9.80 6.13 49.10
CA TYR A 174 9.89 7.53 49.47
C TYR A 174 9.14 8.38 48.43
N SER A 175 8.08 9.07 48.87
CA SER A 175 7.30 9.96 48.03
C SER A 175 7.80 11.38 48.22
N PHE A 176 8.24 12.00 47.13
CA PHE A 176 8.65 13.39 47.08
C PHE A 176 7.52 14.21 46.45
N THR A 177 7.14 15.30 47.08
CA THR A 177 6.07 16.19 46.60
C THR A 177 6.68 17.40 45.93
N ASP A 178 6.10 17.80 44.80
CA ASP A 178 6.55 18.98 44.08
C ASP A 178 6.46 20.23 44.98
N SER A 179 7.59 20.93 45.07
CA SER A 179 7.72 22.19 45.78
C SER A 179 7.41 23.39 44.89
N ASN A 180 7.03 23.17 43.62
CA ASN A 180 6.94 24.19 42.56
C ASN A 180 8.25 24.96 42.38
N SER A 181 9.39 24.31 42.66
CA SER A 181 10.70 24.95 42.55
C SER A 181 11.17 25.03 41.09
N PRO A 182 11.57 26.23 40.61
CA PRO A 182 12.19 26.37 39.28
C PRO A 182 13.69 25.98 39.29
N ASN A 183 14.26 25.69 40.46
CA ASN A 183 15.67 25.42 40.64
C ASN A 183 16.03 23.99 40.23
N ALA A 184 17.32 23.74 40.04
CA ALA A 184 17.81 22.48 39.51
C ALA A 184 18.68 21.71 40.51
N VAL A 185 18.75 20.39 40.31
CA VAL A 185 19.85 19.57 40.82
C VAL A 185 20.91 19.47 39.73
N VAL A 186 22.11 19.99 39.98
CA VAL A 186 23.21 20.05 39.03
C VAL A 186 24.44 19.33 39.58
N ASN A 187 24.98 18.37 38.83
CA ASN A 187 26.25 17.73 39.13
C ASN A 187 27.32 18.11 38.10
N GLU A 188 28.39 18.76 38.55
CA GLU A 188 29.63 19.00 37.80
C GLU A 188 30.83 18.25 38.41
N GLY A 189 30.65 17.61 39.57
CA GLY A 189 31.69 16.90 40.32
C GLY A 189 31.66 15.38 40.12
N THR A 190 32.15 14.64 41.12
CA THR A 190 32.13 13.17 41.13
C THR A 190 31.24 12.63 42.25
N LEU A 191 30.19 11.90 41.87
CA LEU A 191 29.27 11.23 42.78
C LEU A 191 29.44 9.71 42.66
N THR A 192 29.81 9.05 43.75
CA THR A 192 30.07 7.61 43.80
C THR A 192 29.20 6.95 44.87
N ALA A 193 28.44 5.93 44.47
CA ALA A 193 27.76 5.02 45.38
C ALA A 193 28.61 3.75 45.61
N ALA A 194 28.44 3.13 46.78
CA ALA A 194 28.99 1.81 47.06
C ALA A 194 28.44 0.74 46.08
N VAL A 195 29.11 -0.42 46.00
CA VAL A 195 28.65 -1.53 45.15
C VAL A 195 27.23 -1.93 45.55
N GLY A 196 26.33 -1.99 44.56
CA GLY A 196 24.90 -2.23 44.76
C GLY A 196 24.07 -0.99 45.11
N GLY A 197 24.71 0.09 45.57
CA GLY A 197 24.08 1.35 45.94
C GLY A 197 23.52 2.15 44.76
N SER A 198 22.79 3.22 45.04
CA SER A 198 22.11 4.00 43.98
C SER A 198 22.22 5.50 44.16
N ILE A 199 22.23 6.23 43.05
CA ILE A 199 22.22 7.70 43.00
C ILE A 199 20.99 8.15 42.21
N ALA A 200 20.10 8.90 42.86
CA ALA A 200 18.93 9.51 42.22
C ALA A 200 18.99 11.04 42.37
N LEU A 201 18.89 11.75 41.24
CA LEU A 201 18.77 13.20 41.21
C LEU A 201 17.35 13.56 40.74
N LEU A 202 16.63 14.37 41.52
CA LEU A 202 15.20 14.64 41.35
C LEU A 202 14.91 16.15 41.38
N GLY A 203 14.01 16.63 40.53
CA GLY A 203 13.57 18.01 40.58
C GLY A 203 12.75 18.41 39.36
N GLY A 204 12.36 19.68 39.25
CA GLY A 204 11.81 20.20 38.00
C GLY A 204 12.86 20.13 36.87
N ARG A 205 14.13 20.35 37.19
CA ARG A 205 15.27 20.23 36.26
C ARG A 205 16.44 19.50 36.92
N VAL A 206 17.06 18.59 36.18
CA VAL A 206 18.19 17.77 36.63
C VAL A 206 19.25 17.76 35.54
N ARG A 207 20.50 18.01 35.93
CA ARG A 207 21.62 18.12 34.99
C ARG A 207 22.87 17.40 35.51
N ASN A 208 23.43 16.50 34.72
CA ASN A 208 24.75 15.92 34.96
C ASN A 208 25.75 16.35 33.89
N ASP A 209 26.76 17.11 34.28
CA ASP A 209 27.95 17.44 33.50
C ASP A 209 29.21 16.73 34.04
N GLY A 210 29.13 16.17 35.25
CA GLY A 210 30.21 15.46 35.93
C GLY A 210 30.16 13.94 35.74
N LEU A 211 30.68 13.22 36.74
CA LEU A 211 30.69 11.76 36.82
C LEU A 211 29.71 11.28 37.90
N ILE A 212 28.85 10.32 37.54
CA ILE A 212 28.05 9.55 38.48
C ILE A 212 28.39 8.06 38.33
N LEU A 213 28.84 7.42 39.40
CA LEU A 213 29.29 6.02 39.44
C LEU A 213 28.50 5.21 40.48
N ALA A 214 27.82 4.14 40.06
CA ALA A 214 27.08 3.22 40.93
C ALA A 214 27.26 1.74 40.48
N PRO A 215 28.41 1.10 40.79
CA PRO A 215 28.72 -0.25 40.32
C PRO A 215 27.71 -1.28 40.87
N MET A 216 27.22 -2.18 40.03
CA MET A 216 26.13 -3.15 40.30
C MET A 216 24.83 -2.51 40.83
N GLY A 217 24.72 -1.18 40.72
CA GLY A 217 23.73 -0.34 41.36
C GLY A 217 22.77 0.33 40.38
N SER A 218 22.39 1.58 40.65
CA SER A 218 21.52 2.34 39.74
C SER A 218 21.83 3.84 39.74
N VAL A 219 21.71 4.45 38.57
CA VAL A 219 21.74 5.91 38.40
C VAL A 219 20.42 6.38 37.81
N ALA A 220 19.76 7.34 38.45
CA ALA A 220 18.47 7.85 38.00
C ALA A 220 18.43 9.39 37.96
N LEU A 221 18.02 9.95 36.83
CA LEU A 221 17.75 11.39 36.66
C LEU A 221 16.26 11.56 36.38
N GLY A 222 15.51 12.08 37.35
CA GLY A 222 14.06 12.27 37.26
C GLY A 222 13.68 13.74 37.23
N ALA A 223 13.05 14.18 36.14
CA ALA A 223 12.57 15.54 36.00
C ALA A 223 11.03 15.62 35.91
N GLY A 224 10.38 16.41 36.74
CA GLY A 224 8.92 16.57 36.71
C GLY A 224 8.36 17.15 37.98
N GLY A 225 7.13 16.78 38.31
CA GLY A 225 6.48 17.11 39.59
C GLY A 225 6.74 16.01 40.63
N ASP A 226 5.68 15.56 41.32
CA ASP A 226 5.76 14.49 42.31
C ASP A 226 6.54 13.27 41.82
N ALA A 227 7.39 12.73 42.69
CA ALA A 227 8.26 11.60 42.37
C ALA A 227 8.18 10.51 43.45
N MET A 228 8.24 9.25 43.04
CA MET A 228 8.33 8.12 43.94
C MET A 228 9.64 7.37 43.71
N VAL A 229 10.44 7.23 44.75
CA VAL A 229 11.70 6.48 44.76
C VAL A 229 11.51 5.22 45.58
N ARG A 230 11.81 4.06 44.99
CA ARG A 230 11.66 2.75 45.64
C ARG A 230 13.00 2.03 45.66
N PHE A 231 13.49 1.66 46.84
CA PHE A 231 14.69 0.84 47.01
C PHE A 231 14.32 -0.60 47.35
N GLY A 232 15.15 -1.55 46.92
CA GLY A 232 14.98 -2.97 47.21
C GLY A 232 15.59 -3.39 48.54
N ALA A 233 15.18 -4.56 49.03
CA ALA A 233 15.68 -5.14 50.29
C ALA A 233 17.19 -5.47 50.27
N ALA A 234 17.82 -5.47 49.08
CA ALA A 234 19.26 -5.69 48.86
C ALA A 234 19.93 -4.49 48.16
N ASP A 235 19.53 -3.26 48.54
CA ASP A 235 20.25 -1.99 48.33
C ASP A 235 20.29 -1.33 46.94
N GLY A 236 19.66 -1.91 45.90
CA GLY A 236 19.48 -1.26 44.60
C GLY A 236 18.17 -0.46 44.47
N LEU A 237 18.18 0.67 43.72
CA LEU A 237 16.97 1.35 43.25
C LEU A 237 16.15 0.37 42.43
N LEU A 238 14.95 0.05 42.90
CA LEU A 238 14.02 -0.83 42.19
C LEU A 238 13.24 -0.05 41.14
N ASN A 239 12.81 1.17 41.47
CA ASN A 239 12.02 2.01 40.58
C ASN A 239 12.15 3.50 40.92
N LEU A 240 12.12 4.35 39.90
CA LEU A 240 11.85 5.78 39.99
C LEU A 240 10.66 6.10 39.10
N GLU A 241 9.60 6.62 39.69
CA GLU A 241 8.39 7.03 38.98
C GLU A 241 8.18 8.53 39.15
N ILE A 242 7.95 9.24 38.06
CA ILE A 242 7.56 10.65 38.08
C ILE A 242 6.07 10.70 37.80
N ASN A 243 5.29 11.04 38.83
CA ASN A 243 3.83 11.02 38.85
C ASN A 243 3.23 12.39 38.53
N GLY A 244 3.91 13.46 38.94
CA GLY A 244 3.52 14.83 38.67
C GLY A 244 4.21 15.39 37.44
N ALA A 245 3.60 16.41 36.84
CA ALA A 245 4.08 17.03 35.63
C ALA A 245 4.52 18.47 35.92
N ALA A 246 5.75 18.84 35.54
CA ALA A 246 6.28 20.19 35.75
C ALA A 246 6.34 21.01 34.45
N ALA A 247 6.31 22.34 34.59
CA ALA A 247 6.65 23.25 33.49
C ALA A 247 8.14 23.14 33.18
N ASP A 248 8.50 22.89 31.91
CA ASP A 248 9.88 22.76 31.42
C ASP A 248 10.73 21.69 32.12
N ALA A 249 10.13 20.52 32.38
CA ALA A 249 10.84 19.38 32.96
C ALA A 249 12.06 18.98 32.09
N LEU A 250 13.27 18.97 32.66
CA LEU A 250 14.50 18.65 31.93
C LEU A 250 15.36 17.64 32.68
N ALA A 251 15.62 16.48 32.07
CA ALA A 251 16.66 15.54 32.51
C ALA A 251 17.80 15.55 31.49
N HIS A 252 18.94 16.14 31.85
CA HIS A 252 20.10 16.32 30.97
C HIS A 252 21.33 15.56 31.43
N ASN A 253 22.02 14.90 30.49
CA ASN A 253 23.35 14.33 30.69
C ASN A 253 24.33 14.80 29.61
N GLY A 254 25.30 15.63 30.02
CA GLY A 254 26.49 16.01 29.25
C GLY A 254 27.78 15.33 29.72
N GLY A 255 27.77 14.73 30.91
CA GLY A 255 28.90 14.00 31.51
C GLY A 255 28.86 12.49 31.30
N LEU A 256 29.27 11.74 32.34
CA LEU A 256 29.25 10.27 32.37
C LEU A 256 28.33 9.73 33.48
N LEU A 257 27.37 8.89 33.10
CA LEU A 257 26.59 8.06 34.02
C LEU A 257 27.06 6.61 33.90
N LYS A 258 27.51 5.99 34.99
CA LYS A 258 28.08 4.64 34.97
C LYS A 258 27.50 3.73 36.06
N ALA A 259 26.85 2.64 35.64
CA ALA A 259 26.23 1.63 36.49
C ALA A 259 26.41 0.21 35.93
N ASP A 260 27.67 -0.23 35.74
CA ASP A 260 27.98 -1.57 35.23
C ASP A 260 27.35 -2.67 36.12
N GLY A 261 26.68 -3.67 35.52
CA GLY A 261 25.88 -4.68 36.21
C GLY A 261 24.56 -4.17 36.78
N GLY A 262 24.22 -2.92 36.49
CA GLY A 262 23.09 -2.18 37.05
C GLY A 262 22.23 -1.51 35.98
N GLN A 263 21.61 -0.38 36.33
CA GLN A 263 20.74 0.35 35.42
C GLN A 263 20.95 1.87 35.46
N VAL A 264 20.74 2.51 34.32
CA VAL A 264 20.64 3.97 34.18
C VAL A 264 19.25 4.34 33.65
N LEU A 265 18.55 5.23 34.36
CA LEU A 265 17.24 5.75 33.97
C LEU A 265 17.29 7.27 33.90
N MET A 266 16.91 7.85 32.76
CA MET A 266 16.61 9.28 32.64
C MET A 266 15.16 9.42 32.21
N THR A 267 14.37 10.13 33.00
CA THR A 267 12.93 10.30 32.73
C THR A 267 12.50 11.73 32.97
N ALA A 268 11.60 12.23 32.12
CA ALA A 268 10.98 13.55 32.26
C ALA A 268 9.47 13.48 32.04
N ARG A 269 8.68 14.24 32.82
CA ARG A 269 7.21 14.37 32.67
C ARG A 269 6.75 15.83 32.72
N GLY A 270 6.03 16.27 31.69
CA GLY A 270 5.66 17.68 31.46
C GLY A 270 4.15 17.92 31.49
N SER A 271 3.71 19.12 31.86
CA SER A 271 2.31 19.43 32.22
C SER A 271 1.34 19.68 31.05
N GLY A 272 1.70 19.27 29.83
CA GLY A 272 0.84 19.34 28.65
C GLY A 272 1.64 19.51 27.36
N ALA A 273 0.96 19.59 26.20
CA ALA A 273 1.62 19.66 24.90
C ALA A 273 2.40 20.98 24.63
N LEU A 274 2.05 22.05 25.35
CA LEU A 274 2.64 23.40 25.23
C LEU A 274 3.90 23.60 26.11
N LEU A 275 4.08 22.80 27.17
CA LEU A 275 5.21 22.85 28.10
C LEU A 275 5.89 21.48 28.09
N GLN A 276 6.94 21.34 27.30
CA GLN A 276 7.46 20.01 26.95
C GLN A 276 8.50 19.53 27.95
N ALA A 277 8.30 18.31 28.46
CA ALA A 277 9.36 17.55 29.10
C ALA A 277 10.45 17.21 28.08
N VAL A 278 11.71 17.28 28.50
CA VAL A 278 12.87 16.97 27.66
C VAL A 278 13.80 16.01 28.42
N VAL A 279 14.01 14.83 27.85
CA VAL A 279 15.18 14.00 28.16
C VAL A 279 16.24 14.33 27.11
N ASN A 280 17.45 14.70 27.54
CA ASN A 280 18.52 15.12 26.63
C ASN A 280 19.85 14.49 27.03
N ASN A 281 20.29 13.47 26.29
CA ASN A 281 21.63 12.90 26.44
C ASN A 281 22.55 13.35 25.30
N VAL A 282 23.66 14.01 25.64
CA VAL A 282 24.77 14.30 24.72
C VAL A 282 26.09 13.65 25.18
N GLY A 283 26.16 13.24 26.45
CA GLY A 283 27.30 12.59 27.08
C GLY A 283 27.33 11.08 26.91
N ALA A 284 28.04 10.41 27.83
CA ALA A 284 28.19 8.96 27.86
C ALA A 284 27.34 8.30 28.96
N ILE A 285 26.78 7.14 28.65
CA ILE A 285 26.07 6.28 29.60
C ILE A 285 26.61 4.86 29.47
N GLU A 286 27.06 4.28 30.57
CA GLU A 286 27.61 2.93 30.64
C GLU A 286 26.87 2.11 31.70
N ALA A 287 26.21 1.03 31.27
CA ALA A 287 25.68 -0.02 32.13
C ALA A 287 26.10 -1.38 31.54
N ASN A 288 27.41 -1.61 31.42
CA ASN A 288 27.95 -2.83 30.84
C ASN A 288 27.61 -4.04 31.70
N THR A 289 27.57 -5.22 31.11
CA THR A 289 27.34 -6.46 31.85
C THR A 289 28.48 -6.67 32.85
N LEU A 290 28.12 -7.01 34.10
CA LEU A 290 29.08 -7.31 35.16
C LEU A 290 28.54 -8.45 36.01
N SER A 291 29.40 -9.42 36.34
CA SER A 291 29.02 -10.59 37.15
C SER A 291 27.78 -11.34 36.62
N ARG A 292 27.70 -11.54 35.29
CA ARG A 292 26.57 -12.15 34.55
C ARG A 292 25.23 -11.38 34.64
N ARG A 293 25.21 -10.18 35.21
CA ARG A 293 24.03 -9.31 35.23
C ARG A 293 24.10 -8.33 34.08
N ALA A 294 23.24 -8.50 33.09
CA ALA A 294 23.11 -7.58 31.96
C ALA A 294 22.59 -6.23 32.44
N GLY A 295 23.20 -5.14 31.98
CA GLY A 295 22.77 -3.80 32.37
C GLY A 295 21.66 -3.24 31.50
N LYS A 296 21.04 -2.14 31.96
CA LYS A 296 19.92 -1.50 31.26
C LYS A 296 20.08 0.03 31.22
N ILE A 297 19.81 0.63 30.07
CA ILE A 297 19.73 2.08 29.89
C ILE A 297 18.31 2.41 29.43
N THR A 298 17.64 3.36 30.08
CA THR A 298 16.31 3.85 29.68
C THR A 298 16.29 5.37 29.63
N LEU A 299 15.96 5.93 28.48
CA LEU A 299 15.74 7.36 28.24
C LEU A 299 14.27 7.56 27.84
N ASP A 300 13.47 8.15 28.73
CA ASP A 300 12.01 8.18 28.59
C ASP A 300 11.41 9.57 28.83
N GLY A 301 11.03 10.24 27.74
CA GLY A 301 10.32 11.53 27.76
C GLY A 301 8.83 11.42 28.06
N GLY A 302 8.30 10.20 28.23
CA GLY A 302 6.90 9.93 28.48
C GLY A 302 6.00 10.24 27.29
N ASP A 303 4.69 10.18 27.52
CA ASP A 303 3.68 10.26 26.46
C ASP A 303 3.44 11.67 25.93
N VAL A 304 4.11 12.69 26.50
CA VAL A 304 3.98 14.09 26.07
C VAL A 304 5.33 14.78 25.81
N GLY A 305 6.44 14.24 26.34
CA GLY A 305 7.75 14.86 26.25
C GLY A 305 8.57 14.43 25.04
N ARG A 306 9.66 15.16 24.82
CA ARG A 306 10.68 14.86 23.82
C ARG A 306 11.88 14.15 24.43
N THR A 307 12.46 13.24 23.66
CA THR A 307 13.70 12.55 24.00
C THR A 307 14.71 12.81 22.90
N PHE A 308 15.75 13.58 23.22
CA PHE A 308 16.93 13.72 22.38
C PHE A 308 18.03 12.78 22.89
N VAL A 309 18.56 11.96 21.98
CA VAL A 309 19.60 10.98 22.32
C VAL A 309 20.78 11.06 21.35
N GLY A 310 21.92 11.48 21.87
CA GLY A 310 23.23 11.50 21.22
C GLY A 310 24.32 10.89 22.11
N GLY A 311 25.58 11.11 21.77
CA GLY A 311 26.71 10.63 22.56
C GLY A 311 26.95 9.11 22.45
N ARG A 312 27.31 8.47 23.57
CA ARG A 312 27.66 7.03 23.62
C ARG A 312 26.84 6.30 24.68
N LEU A 313 26.18 5.21 24.29
CA LEU A 313 25.42 4.33 25.18
C LEU A 313 26.02 2.92 25.12
N SER A 314 26.36 2.32 26.27
CA SER A 314 27.04 1.04 26.31
C SER A 314 26.43 0.12 27.35
N THR A 315 25.94 -1.03 26.91
CA THR A 315 25.52 -2.16 27.77
C THR A 315 26.23 -3.45 27.36
N SER A 316 27.46 -3.31 26.85
CA SER A 316 28.25 -4.41 26.29
C SER A 316 28.67 -5.45 27.34
N ALA A 317 28.89 -6.69 26.88
CA ALA A 317 29.48 -7.79 27.62
C ALA A 317 30.81 -8.25 27.01
N MET A 318 31.53 -7.36 26.31
CA MET A 318 32.76 -7.73 25.57
C MET A 318 33.90 -8.21 26.48
N ASN A 319 33.99 -7.65 27.69
CA ASN A 319 35.07 -7.90 28.65
C ASN A 319 34.60 -8.74 29.86
N THR A 320 33.48 -9.44 29.74
CA THR A 320 32.89 -10.22 30.83
C THR A 320 32.16 -11.46 30.28
N VAL A 321 31.65 -12.31 31.17
CA VAL A 321 30.77 -13.43 30.81
C VAL A 321 29.31 -12.99 30.92
N GLY A 322 28.54 -13.18 29.85
CA GLY A 322 27.10 -12.96 29.83
C GLY A 322 26.61 -12.32 28.54
N ASP A 323 25.32 -12.00 28.51
CA ASP A 323 24.67 -11.34 27.37
C ASP A 323 24.88 -9.83 27.42
N GLY A 324 24.77 -9.18 26.25
CA GLY A 324 24.66 -7.74 26.14
C GLY A 324 23.32 -7.24 26.66
N GLY A 325 23.30 -6.06 27.24
CA GLY A 325 22.13 -5.48 27.88
C GLY A 325 21.19 -4.72 26.96
N GLU A 326 20.25 -3.98 27.56
CA GLU A 326 19.17 -3.30 26.83
C GLU A 326 19.34 -1.78 26.87
N VAL A 327 19.07 -1.12 25.73
CA VAL A 327 18.94 0.34 25.62
C VAL A 327 17.54 0.67 25.12
N VAL A 328 16.78 1.46 25.86
CA VAL A 328 15.43 1.91 25.49
C VAL A 328 15.40 3.43 25.37
N THR A 329 14.91 3.93 24.25
CA THR A 329 14.72 5.37 24.00
C THR A 329 13.30 5.60 23.51
N ARG A 330 12.50 6.32 24.31
CA ARG A 330 11.07 6.54 24.04
C ARG A 330 10.68 8.00 24.32
N GLY A 331 9.70 8.50 23.57
CA GLY A 331 8.98 9.73 23.90
C GLY A 331 7.94 10.06 22.83
N ARG A 332 7.01 10.98 23.14
CA ARG A 332 6.06 11.55 22.15
C ARG A 332 6.81 12.11 20.94
N GLY A 333 7.91 12.81 21.18
CA GLY A 333 8.84 13.25 20.15
C GLY A 333 10.23 12.67 20.39
N LEU A 334 10.61 11.66 19.63
CA LEU A 334 11.94 11.06 19.66
C LEU A 334 12.83 11.72 18.60
N ASP A 335 14.04 12.14 18.98
CA ASP A 335 15.08 12.67 18.08
C ASP A 335 16.43 11.98 18.36
N VAL A 336 16.85 11.13 17.42
CA VAL A 336 18.10 10.37 17.49
C VAL A 336 19.21 11.13 16.74
N GLY A 337 20.27 11.50 17.46
CA GLY A 337 21.41 12.21 16.89
C GLY A 337 22.23 11.40 15.90
N LEU A 338 22.70 12.04 14.83
CA LEU A 338 23.42 11.39 13.71
C LEU A 338 24.64 10.55 14.14
N GLY A 339 25.35 11.00 15.17
CA GLY A 339 26.59 10.39 15.67
C GLY A 339 26.42 9.53 16.92
N LEU A 340 25.18 9.22 17.32
CA LEU A 340 24.93 8.33 18.45
C LEU A 340 25.61 6.98 18.22
N MET A 341 26.35 6.52 19.22
CA MET A 341 26.96 5.18 19.23
C MET A 341 26.36 4.33 20.35
N VAL A 342 25.85 3.16 20.00
CA VAL A 342 25.24 2.18 20.90
C VAL A 342 26.01 0.86 20.79
N ASP A 343 26.52 0.34 21.91
CA ASP A 343 27.22 -0.93 21.96
C ASP A 343 26.56 -1.89 22.95
N THR A 344 25.99 -2.97 22.42
CA THR A 344 25.34 -4.04 23.18
C THR A 344 25.98 -5.40 22.88
N ARG A 345 27.20 -5.43 22.32
CA ARG A 345 27.86 -6.68 21.92
C ARG A 345 28.20 -7.56 23.12
N ALA A 346 28.19 -8.86 22.91
CA ALA A 346 28.69 -9.87 23.85
C ALA A 346 29.75 -10.74 23.18
N SER A 347 30.80 -11.12 23.91
CA SER A 347 31.86 -11.99 23.37
C SER A 347 31.55 -13.49 23.48
N ASN A 348 30.65 -13.87 24.40
CA ASN A 348 30.28 -15.26 24.68
C ASN A 348 28.78 -15.48 24.99
N GLY A 349 27.95 -14.47 24.77
CA GLY A 349 26.50 -14.49 24.96
C GLY A 349 25.76 -13.91 23.77
N MET A 350 24.48 -13.63 23.93
CA MET A 350 23.68 -12.93 22.94
C MET A 350 23.97 -11.43 22.94
N HIS A 351 23.95 -10.81 21.76
CA HIS A 351 23.97 -9.36 21.66
C HIS A 351 22.67 -8.78 22.22
N GLY A 352 22.75 -7.62 22.85
CA GLY A 352 21.59 -6.91 23.39
C GLY A 352 20.85 -6.06 22.37
N ASN A 353 19.78 -5.39 22.80
CA ASN A 353 18.88 -4.62 21.93
C ASN A 353 18.93 -3.11 22.21
N TRP A 354 18.79 -2.32 21.16
CA TRP A 354 18.41 -0.92 21.20
C TRP A 354 16.99 -0.73 20.65
N THR A 355 16.07 -0.32 21.53
CA THR A 355 14.66 -0.08 21.20
C THR A 355 14.37 1.41 21.10
N LEU A 356 13.92 1.84 19.92
CA LEU A 356 13.39 3.17 19.60
C LEU A 356 11.87 3.10 19.62
N SER A 357 11.20 3.94 20.40
CA SER A 357 9.72 3.97 20.44
C SER A 357 9.14 5.38 20.36
N ALA A 358 8.12 5.55 19.52
CA ALA A 358 7.34 6.78 19.39
C ALA A 358 5.90 6.44 18.93
N PRO A 359 4.92 7.36 19.08
CA PRO A 359 3.54 7.12 18.62
C PRO A 359 3.44 6.81 17.12
N ASP A 360 4.21 7.55 16.32
CA ASP A 360 4.48 7.32 14.90
C ASP A 360 6.01 7.29 14.73
N MET A 361 6.51 6.48 13.80
CA MET A 361 7.95 6.31 13.61
C MET A 361 8.36 6.59 12.16
N THR A 362 9.19 7.61 11.95
CA THR A 362 9.82 7.87 10.65
C THR A 362 11.33 7.75 10.75
N ILE A 363 11.91 6.87 9.93
CA ILE A 363 13.36 6.76 9.74
C ILE A 363 13.74 7.53 8.48
N GLY A 364 14.26 8.73 8.68
CA GLY A 364 14.62 9.68 7.62
C GLY A 364 15.91 9.32 6.89
N ARG A 365 16.09 9.92 5.70
CA ARG A 365 17.33 9.80 4.92
C ARG A 365 18.40 10.79 5.36
N TYR A 366 18.00 12.01 5.70
CA TYR A 366 18.88 13.14 5.97
C TYR A 366 18.47 13.85 7.26
N ALA A 367 19.43 14.53 7.88
CA ALA A 367 19.25 15.29 9.12
C ALA A 367 18.24 16.44 9.06
N ASN A 368 17.89 16.89 7.85
CA ASN A 368 16.94 17.97 7.62
C ASN A 368 15.51 17.47 7.38
N ASP A 369 15.25 16.15 7.49
CA ASP A 369 13.90 15.62 7.49
C ASP A 369 13.24 15.94 8.83
N SER A 370 12.48 17.03 8.87
CA SER A 370 11.80 17.50 10.08
C SER A 370 10.73 16.53 10.61
N SER A 371 10.38 15.50 9.83
CA SER A 371 9.45 14.44 10.26
C SER A 371 10.15 13.22 10.86
N ALA A 372 11.48 13.14 10.78
CA ALA A 372 12.24 11.96 11.18
C ALA A 372 12.44 11.89 12.70
N ASN A 373 12.23 10.70 13.25
CA ASN A 373 12.60 10.38 14.64
C ASN A 373 14.04 9.88 14.74
N ALA A 374 14.49 9.19 13.70
CA ALA A 374 15.83 8.66 13.59
C ALA A 374 16.30 8.69 12.13
N TYR A 375 17.60 8.48 11.93
CA TYR A 375 18.21 8.56 10.61
C TYR A 375 18.80 7.22 10.20
N SER A 376 18.53 6.84 8.95
CA SER A 376 18.98 5.59 8.34
C SER A 376 20.50 5.34 8.46
N GLY A 377 21.33 6.39 8.29
CA GLY A 377 22.78 6.29 8.48
C GLY A 377 23.20 5.93 9.91
N THR A 378 22.52 6.48 10.91
CA THR A 378 22.77 6.16 12.33
C THR A 378 22.36 4.73 12.65
N LEU A 379 21.23 4.26 12.13
CA LEU A 379 20.82 2.86 12.27
C LEU A 379 21.85 1.93 11.61
N ALA A 380 22.25 2.21 10.38
CA ALA A 380 23.25 1.42 9.65
C ALA A 380 24.58 1.29 10.40
N GLN A 381 25.08 2.40 10.97
CA GLN A 381 26.29 2.40 11.78
C GLN A 381 26.14 1.54 13.05
N ASN A 382 25.02 1.69 13.76
CA ASN A 382 24.80 0.98 15.02
C ASN A 382 24.47 -0.50 14.84
N LEU A 383 23.96 -0.90 13.66
CA LEU A 383 23.82 -2.32 13.32
C LEU A 383 25.17 -3.04 13.26
N ALA A 384 26.32 -2.37 13.29
CA ALA A 384 27.62 -3.04 13.48
C ALA A 384 27.79 -3.63 14.90
N THR A 385 27.09 -3.09 15.90
CA THR A 385 27.33 -3.37 17.33
C THR A 385 26.08 -3.75 18.10
N THR A 386 24.87 -3.53 17.58
CA THR A 386 23.63 -3.79 18.31
C THR A 386 22.50 -4.31 17.42
N HIS A 387 21.58 -5.09 18.01
CA HIS A 387 20.26 -5.33 17.41
C HIS A 387 19.40 -4.08 17.58
N ILE A 388 18.70 -3.65 16.54
CA ILE A 388 17.86 -2.44 16.58
C ILE A 388 16.39 -2.82 16.42
N LYS A 389 15.53 -2.28 17.30
CA LYS A 389 14.08 -2.36 17.20
C LYS A 389 13.51 -0.95 17.08
N ALA A 390 12.91 -0.61 15.94
CA ALA A 390 12.18 0.63 15.75
C ALA A 390 10.68 0.36 15.80
N ARG A 391 9.99 1.00 16.75
CA ARG A 391 8.59 0.73 17.06
C ARG A 391 7.74 1.99 16.97
N SER A 392 6.67 1.91 16.18
CA SER A 392 5.53 2.81 16.25
C SER A 392 4.49 2.21 17.20
N GLU A 393 4.10 2.95 18.23
CA GLU A 393 3.23 2.45 19.30
C GLU A 393 1.74 2.52 18.97
N THR A 394 1.34 3.51 18.16
CA THR A 394 -0.09 3.76 17.87
C THR A 394 -0.39 3.92 16.39
N GLY A 395 0.58 4.32 15.58
CA GLY A 395 0.37 4.63 14.16
C GLY A 395 1.33 3.94 13.22
N ASP A 396 1.68 4.61 12.14
CA ASP A 396 2.44 4.02 11.03
C ASP A 396 3.97 4.09 11.28
N LEU A 397 4.70 3.20 10.60
CA LEU A 397 6.16 3.30 10.51
C LEU A 397 6.59 3.50 9.05
N SER A 398 7.41 4.51 8.80
CA SER A 398 7.96 4.79 7.46
C SER A 398 9.49 4.79 7.46
N LEU A 399 10.09 3.88 6.68
CA LEU A 399 11.51 3.89 6.35
C LEU A 399 11.74 4.63 5.03
N LYS A 400 12.30 5.84 5.09
CA LYS A 400 12.52 6.72 3.93
C LYS A 400 13.99 6.78 3.46
N GLY A 401 14.93 6.27 4.25
CA GLY A 401 16.36 6.25 3.95
C GLY A 401 16.94 4.83 3.86
N PRO A 402 18.02 4.62 3.08
CA PRO A 402 18.59 3.29 2.88
C PRO A 402 19.34 2.79 4.13
N VAL A 403 19.16 1.53 4.50
CA VAL A 403 19.85 0.91 5.65
C VAL A 403 20.63 -0.31 5.17
N ALA A 404 21.93 -0.35 5.46
CA ALA A 404 22.82 -1.43 5.04
C ALA A 404 23.72 -1.88 6.19
N TRP A 405 23.87 -3.19 6.40
CA TRP A 405 24.79 -3.74 7.41
C TRP A 405 25.38 -5.10 7.00
N ASN A 406 26.52 -5.46 7.60
CA ASN A 406 27.27 -6.69 7.30
C ASN A 406 27.58 -7.55 8.53
N SER A 407 27.02 -7.20 9.69
CA SER A 407 27.12 -7.95 10.94
C SER A 407 26.02 -9.02 11.04
N SER A 408 26.09 -9.88 12.06
CA SER A 408 25.01 -10.81 12.42
C SER A 408 23.85 -10.15 13.17
N ASN A 409 23.82 -8.82 13.29
CA ASN A 409 22.76 -8.13 14.02
C ASN A 409 21.47 -8.07 13.21
N HIS A 410 20.38 -7.74 13.91
CA HIS A 410 19.02 -7.76 13.38
C HIS A 410 18.42 -6.36 13.43
N LEU A 411 17.66 -6.02 12.39
CA LEU A 411 16.80 -4.85 12.36
C LEU A 411 15.34 -5.30 12.45
N SER A 412 14.60 -4.78 13.42
CA SER A 412 13.17 -4.98 13.56
C SER A 412 12.43 -3.66 13.36
N LEU A 413 11.47 -3.64 12.44
CA LEU A 413 10.55 -2.52 12.20
C LEU A 413 9.15 -2.97 12.60
N GLU A 414 8.58 -2.33 13.63
CA GLU A 414 7.31 -2.71 14.23
C GLU A 414 6.33 -1.53 14.16
N ALA A 415 5.25 -1.67 13.39
CA ALA A 415 4.20 -0.67 13.27
C ALA A 415 2.90 -1.13 13.93
N ALA A 416 2.29 -0.32 14.79
CA ALA A 416 0.93 -0.55 15.25
C ALA A 416 -0.10 -0.39 14.11
N GLY A 417 0.17 0.49 13.14
CA GLY A 417 -0.58 0.66 11.90
C GLY A 417 0.06 -0.06 10.72
N SER A 418 0.24 0.67 9.61
CA SER A 418 0.90 0.21 8.39
C SER A 418 2.41 0.44 8.44
N LEU A 419 3.17 -0.45 7.81
CA LEU A 419 4.60 -0.33 7.63
C LEU A 419 4.92 0.00 6.17
N HIS A 420 5.65 1.09 5.94
CA HIS A 420 6.07 1.55 4.62
C HIS A 420 7.59 1.51 4.49
N VAL A 421 8.10 0.60 3.66
CA VAL A 421 9.52 0.51 3.31
C VAL A 421 9.75 1.19 1.97
N ASN A 422 10.09 2.48 2.00
CA ASN A 422 10.21 3.36 0.84
C ASN A 422 11.65 3.55 0.34
N ALA A 423 12.60 2.80 0.91
CA ALA A 423 14.02 2.87 0.60
C ALA A 423 14.67 1.50 0.74
N PRO A 424 15.82 1.25 0.09
CA PRO A 424 16.40 -0.08 0.06
C PRO A 424 16.99 -0.49 1.41
N VAL A 425 16.83 -1.77 1.76
CA VAL A 425 17.40 -2.39 2.96
C VAL A 425 18.30 -3.54 2.54
N SER A 426 19.55 -3.57 3.02
CA SER A 426 20.49 -4.62 2.65
C SER A 426 21.27 -5.19 3.83
N ALA A 427 21.36 -6.53 3.90
CA ALA A 427 22.10 -7.23 4.94
C ALA A 427 22.99 -8.31 4.33
N SER A 428 24.30 -8.25 4.56
CA SER A 428 25.26 -9.21 4.01
C SER A 428 25.96 -10.09 5.05
N GLY A 429 25.70 -9.85 6.34
CA GLY A 429 26.34 -10.59 7.43
C GLY A 429 25.77 -12.00 7.60
N ILE A 430 26.60 -12.92 8.09
CA ILE A 430 26.18 -14.28 8.43
C ILE A 430 25.12 -14.20 9.52
N ARG A 431 23.97 -14.85 9.32
CA ARG A 431 22.80 -14.83 10.22
C ARG A 431 22.22 -13.44 10.48
N ALA A 432 22.47 -12.45 9.60
CA ALA A 432 21.79 -11.17 9.69
C ALA A 432 20.27 -11.32 9.54
N GLY A 433 19.50 -10.55 10.30
CA GLY A 433 18.04 -10.67 10.34
C GLY A 433 17.29 -9.38 10.06
N LEU A 434 16.16 -9.46 9.35
CA LEU A 434 15.22 -8.36 9.18
C LEU A 434 13.82 -8.82 9.60
N MET A 435 13.18 -8.11 10.53
CA MET A 435 11.79 -8.34 10.91
C MET A 435 10.95 -7.13 10.53
N LEU A 436 9.87 -7.37 9.79
CA LEU A 436 8.87 -6.39 9.39
C LEU A 436 7.54 -6.80 10.02
N ASN A 437 7.04 -6.04 10.99
CA ASN A 437 5.79 -6.33 11.68
C ASN A 437 4.84 -5.13 11.58
N ALA A 438 3.59 -5.35 11.17
CA ALA A 438 2.58 -4.31 11.03
C ALA A 438 1.23 -4.77 11.56
N GLY A 439 0.51 -3.88 12.25
CA GLY A 439 -0.87 -4.13 12.70
C GLY A 439 -1.91 -4.05 11.59
N ASN A 440 -1.58 -3.48 10.42
CA ASN A 440 -2.45 -3.45 9.25
C ASN A 440 -1.82 -4.17 8.03
N GLN A 441 -0.90 -3.50 7.32
CA GLN A 441 -0.31 -4.00 6.08
C GLN A 441 1.17 -3.63 5.97
N VAL A 442 1.92 -4.38 5.16
CA VAL A 442 3.33 -4.09 4.86
C VAL A 442 3.46 -3.71 3.39
N ASN A 443 3.94 -2.48 3.13
CA ASN A 443 4.17 -1.94 1.81
C ASN A 443 5.68 -1.88 1.53
N ILE A 444 6.15 -2.74 0.63
CA ILE A 444 7.55 -2.81 0.19
C ILE A 444 7.65 -2.06 -1.14
N ASN A 445 8.06 -0.79 -1.09
CA ASN A 445 8.12 0.09 -2.25
C ASN A 445 9.51 0.16 -2.91
N ASP A 446 10.53 -0.42 -2.28
CA ASP A 446 11.89 -0.53 -2.80
C ASP A 446 12.52 -1.89 -2.42
N LYS A 447 13.79 -2.12 -2.79
CA LYS A 447 14.45 -3.43 -2.69
C LYS A 447 14.84 -3.82 -1.25
N LEU A 448 14.51 -5.04 -0.85
CA LEU A 448 15.08 -5.71 0.32
C LEU A 448 16.08 -6.78 -0.14
N THR A 449 17.31 -6.78 0.38
CA THR A 449 18.36 -7.71 -0.06
C THR A 449 19.12 -8.29 1.13
N LEU A 450 18.87 -9.55 1.47
CA LEU A 450 19.60 -10.30 2.46
C LEU A 450 20.44 -11.37 1.75
N SER A 451 21.75 -11.16 1.69
CA SER A 451 22.69 -12.00 0.94
C SER A 451 23.62 -12.84 1.81
N GLY A 452 23.59 -12.63 3.14
CA GLY A 452 24.43 -13.37 4.08
C GLY A 452 23.98 -14.82 4.27
N THR A 453 24.92 -15.72 4.53
CA THR A 453 24.63 -17.12 4.84
C THR A 453 23.68 -17.23 6.04
N ALA A 454 22.63 -18.04 5.91
CA ALA A 454 21.61 -18.26 6.94
C ALA A 454 20.94 -16.96 7.44
N SER A 455 20.82 -15.95 6.58
CA SER A 455 20.05 -14.73 6.90
C SER A 455 18.56 -15.05 7.02
N GLU A 456 17.85 -14.37 7.92
CA GLU A 456 16.41 -14.59 8.16
C GLU A 456 15.62 -13.31 7.87
N LEU A 457 14.54 -13.45 7.10
CA LEU A 457 13.53 -12.40 6.91
C LEU A 457 12.20 -12.86 7.51
N GLU A 458 11.63 -12.03 8.38
CA GLU A 458 10.30 -12.24 8.93
C GLU A 458 9.36 -11.10 8.53
N ILE A 459 8.18 -11.43 8.00
CA ILE A 459 7.16 -10.45 7.64
C ILE A 459 5.81 -10.83 8.25
N ASN A 460 5.31 -10.02 9.17
CA ASN A 460 4.05 -10.24 9.86
C ASN A 460 3.08 -9.09 9.61
N ALA A 461 1.89 -9.42 9.12
CA ALA A 461 0.76 -8.50 8.97
C ALA A 461 -0.56 -9.27 8.80
N PRO A 462 -1.67 -8.76 9.36
CA PRO A 462 -2.99 -9.32 9.10
C PRO A 462 -3.50 -9.02 7.68
N GLY A 463 -3.12 -7.87 7.11
CA GLY A 463 -3.45 -7.45 5.75
C GLY A 463 -2.45 -7.90 4.69
N GLU A 464 -2.56 -7.32 3.48
CA GLU A 464 -1.73 -7.70 2.34
C GLU A 464 -0.26 -7.25 2.47
N ARG A 465 0.61 -8.01 1.79
CA ARG A 465 1.99 -7.62 1.50
C ARG A 465 2.03 -7.01 0.10
N ASN A 466 2.15 -5.70 0.04
CA ASN A 466 2.11 -4.96 -1.22
C ASN A 466 3.53 -4.69 -1.71
N PHE A 467 3.72 -4.83 -3.02
CA PHE A 467 4.97 -4.50 -3.69
C PHE A 467 4.73 -3.34 -4.64
N GLY A 468 5.41 -2.21 -4.41
CA GLY A 468 5.42 -1.10 -5.37
C GLY A 468 6.21 -1.47 -6.64
N ASP A 469 6.27 -0.57 -7.62
CA ASP A 469 6.93 -0.83 -8.92
C ASP A 469 8.38 -1.33 -8.80
N LYS A 470 9.10 -0.86 -7.77
CA LYS A 470 10.49 -1.25 -7.46
C LYS A 470 10.60 -2.26 -6.31
N GLY A 471 9.48 -2.61 -5.68
CA GLY A 471 9.42 -3.53 -4.55
C GLY A 471 9.81 -4.94 -4.95
N SER A 472 10.82 -5.49 -4.28
CA SER A 472 11.21 -6.89 -4.41
C SER A 472 12.05 -7.33 -3.23
N VAL A 473 11.96 -8.61 -2.85
CA VAL A 473 12.83 -9.23 -1.85
C VAL A 473 13.85 -10.14 -2.52
N THR A 474 15.12 -10.02 -2.14
CA THR A 474 16.18 -10.95 -2.48
C THR A 474 16.76 -11.59 -1.21
N LEU A 475 16.58 -12.90 -1.07
CA LEU A 475 17.18 -13.79 -0.09
C LEU A 475 18.16 -14.71 -0.81
N SER A 476 19.39 -14.25 -1.08
CA SER A 476 20.36 -14.98 -1.91
C SER A 476 21.41 -15.75 -1.13
N GLY A 477 21.44 -15.61 0.20
CA GLY A 477 22.35 -16.36 1.06
C GLY A 477 22.06 -17.87 1.04
N SER A 478 23.10 -18.70 1.21
CA SER A 478 22.90 -20.13 1.38
C SER A 478 22.12 -20.40 2.67
N SER A 479 21.10 -21.27 2.60
CA SER A 479 20.20 -21.57 3.73
C SER A 479 19.44 -20.35 4.26
N ALA A 480 19.19 -19.34 3.42
CA ALA A 480 18.36 -18.20 3.79
C ALA A 480 16.97 -18.64 4.26
N GLY A 481 16.42 -17.89 5.21
CA GLY A 481 15.13 -18.16 5.81
C GLY A 481 14.09 -17.09 5.59
N PHE A 482 12.85 -17.54 5.49
CA PHE A 482 11.70 -16.68 5.37
C PHE A 482 10.55 -17.21 6.22
N THR A 483 10.06 -16.37 7.12
CA THR A 483 8.88 -16.64 7.95
C THR A 483 7.85 -15.56 7.72
N ALA A 484 6.58 -15.95 7.57
CA ALA A 484 5.48 -15.00 7.47
C ALA A 484 4.30 -15.46 8.32
N ASN A 485 3.84 -14.60 9.23
CA ASN A 485 2.74 -14.87 10.15
C ASN A 485 2.90 -16.22 10.88
N GLY A 486 4.11 -16.48 11.38
CA GLY A 486 4.46 -17.73 12.07
C GLY A 486 4.67 -18.97 11.17
N ILE A 487 4.49 -18.85 9.86
CA ILE A 487 4.68 -19.96 8.91
C ILE A 487 6.05 -19.86 8.25
N ARG A 488 6.90 -20.88 8.45
CA ARG A 488 8.21 -20.99 7.79
C ARG A 488 8.04 -21.45 6.35
N HIS A 489 8.62 -20.71 5.41
CA HIS A 489 8.61 -21.06 3.99
C HIS A 489 9.96 -21.61 3.53
N THR A 490 9.93 -22.46 2.51
CA THR A 490 11.11 -22.89 1.77
C THR A 490 11.49 -21.82 0.75
N VAL A 491 12.74 -21.36 0.78
CA VAL A 491 13.25 -20.32 -0.11
C VAL A 491 13.80 -20.96 -1.40
N ILE A 492 13.25 -20.57 -2.54
CA ILE A 492 13.62 -21.06 -3.88
C ILE A 492 14.51 -20.03 -4.58
N GLN A 493 15.72 -20.42 -4.96
CA GLN A 493 16.75 -19.54 -5.53
C GLN A 493 17.22 -19.95 -6.93
N ASN A 494 16.77 -21.11 -7.44
CA ASN A 494 17.16 -21.62 -8.76
C ASN A 494 16.12 -22.61 -9.32
N VAL A 495 16.27 -22.98 -10.60
CA VAL A 495 15.36 -23.88 -11.30
C VAL A 495 15.30 -25.28 -10.69
N ALA A 496 16.42 -25.80 -10.18
CA ALA A 496 16.43 -27.13 -9.56
C ALA A 496 15.58 -27.16 -8.27
N GLN A 497 15.69 -26.13 -7.44
CA GLN A 497 14.84 -25.95 -6.26
C GLN A 497 13.37 -25.70 -6.64
N LEU A 498 13.12 -24.95 -7.72
CA LEU A 498 11.76 -24.76 -8.24
C LEU A 498 11.13 -26.10 -8.65
N GLN A 499 11.89 -26.99 -9.32
CA GLN A 499 11.43 -28.34 -9.66
C GLN A 499 11.21 -29.21 -8.41
N GLN A 500 11.99 -29.02 -7.34
CA GLN A 500 11.86 -29.79 -6.09
C GLN A 500 10.55 -29.57 -5.35
N ILE A 501 9.74 -28.57 -5.71
CA ILE A 501 8.36 -28.42 -5.19
C ILE A 501 7.52 -29.70 -5.44
N ASP A 502 7.84 -30.49 -6.47
CA ASP A 502 7.24 -31.81 -6.72
C ASP A 502 7.29 -32.75 -5.50
N THR A 503 8.26 -32.57 -4.61
CA THR A 503 8.44 -33.43 -3.42
C THR A 503 7.48 -33.10 -2.28
N ASN A 504 6.89 -31.91 -2.25
CA ASN A 504 5.91 -31.50 -1.24
C ASN A 504 4.94 -30.43 -1.79
N LEU A 505 3.90 -30.88 -2.48
CA LEU A 505 2.89 -30.00 -3.06
C LEU A 505 2.01 -29.25 -2.04
N TYR A 506 2.14 -29.54 -0.75
CA TYR A 506 1.44 -28.87 0.35
C TYR A 506 2.32 -27.82 1.06
N GLY A 507 3.60 -27.69 0.66
CA GLY A 507 4.56 -26.81 1.30
C GLY A 507 4.30 -25.31 1.07
N HIS A 508 4.95 -24.48 1.87
CA HIS A 508 4.97 -23.03 1.75
C HIS A 508 6.29 -22.60 1.11
N TYR A 509 6.23 -21.84 0.03
CA TYR A 509 7.37 -21.51 -0.82
C TYR A 509 7.43 -20.02 -1.09
N VAL A 510 8.65 -19.49 -1.15
CA VAL A 510 8.91 -18.14 -1.66
C VAL A 510 10.03 -18.14 -2.67
N LEU A 511 9.99 -17.23 -3.64
CA LEU A 511 11.18 -16.92 -4.44
C LEU A 511 12.14 -16.07 -3.63
N GLY A 512 13.35 -16.60 -3.41
CA GLY A 512 14.45 -15.86 -2.81
C GLY A 512 15.16 -14.93 -3.78
N ASN A 513 15.03 -15.11 -5.10
CA ASN A 513 15.60 -14.22 -6.10
C ASN A 513 14.91 -14.44 -7.46
N GLY A 514 15.33 -13.67 -8.46
CA GLY A 514 14.94 -13.94 -9.84
C GLY A 514 15.54 -15.25 -10.37
N ILE A 515 14.71 -16.05 -11.03
CA ILE A 515 15.13 -17.32 -11.68
C ILE A 515 15.25 -17.06 -13.18
N THR A 516 16.35 -17.48 -13.80
CA THR A 516 16.61 -17.21 -15.22
C THR A 516 17.11 -18.45 -15.96
N GLY A 517 16.50 -18.75 -17.10
CA GLY A 517 16.95 -19.76 -18.07
C GLY A 517 16.71 -21.20 -17.63
N GLY A 518 16.64 -22.13 -18.59
CA GLY A 518 16.57 -23.57 -18.33
C GLY A 518 15.26 -24.24 -18.75
N ARG A 519 15.15 -25.53 -18.45
CA ARG A 519 13.96 -26.34 -18.72
C ARG A 519 13.26 -26.69 -17.41
N LEU A 520 11.95 -26.52 -17.37
CA LEU A 520 11.10 -26.92 -16.25
C LEU A 520 10.04 -27.91 -16.73
N LEU A 521 9.89 -29.02 -16.01
CA LEU A 521 8.72 -29.89 -16.18
C LEU A 521 7.64 -29.40 -15.24
N SER A 522 6.38 -29.35 -15.71
CA SER A 522 5.26 -28.87 -14.89
C SER A 522 5.23 -29.56 -13.52
N ILE A 523 5.19 -28.72 -12.48
CA ILE A 523 5.16 -29.12 -11.06
C ILE A 523 3.80 -29.78 -10.78
N GLY A 524 3.81 -30.94 -10.14
CA GLY A 524 2.66 -31.80 -9.90
C GLY A 524 2.55 -32.96 -10.89
N GLY A 525 3.17 -32.87 -12.08
CA GLY A 525 3.11 -33.96 -13.06
C GLY A 525 1.66 -34.27 -13.50
N PRO A 526 1.32 -35.54 -13.82
CA PRO A 526 -0.02 -35.91 -14.33
C PRO A 526 -1.14 -35.89 -13.29
N TYR A 527 -0.83 -36.11 -12.01
CA TYR A 527 -1.82 -36.35 -10.95
C TYR A 527 -1.67 -35.45 -9.72
N GLY A 528 -0.54 -34.74 -9.59
CA GLY A 528 -0.26 -33.89 -8.45
C GLY A 528 -0.93 -32.52 -8.58
N VAL A 529 -1.49 -32.06 -7.46
CA VAL A 529 -2.13 -30.75 -7.33
C VAL A 529 -1.38 -29.94 -6.30
N PHE A 530 -0.89 -28.76 -6.66
CA PHE A 530 -0.26 -27.83 -5.72
C PHE A 530 -1.32 -27.22 -4.80
N ARG A 531 -1.27 -27.53 -3.51
CA ARG A 531 -2.21 -27.06 -2.46
C ARG A 531 -1.57 -26.11 -1.46
N GLY A 532 -0.25 -25.93 -1.54
CA GLY A 532 0.52 -25.03 -0.69
C GLY A 532 0.39 -23.55 -1.01
N SER A 533 1.36 -22.75 -0.56
CA SER A 533 1.49 -21.33 -0.93
C SER A 533 2.79 -21.07 -1.70
N PHE A 534 2.73 -20.22 -2.72
CA PHE A 534 3.89 -19.78 -3.50
C PHE A 534 3.86 -18.26 -3.64
N ASP A 535 4.77 -17.57 -2.98
CA ASP A 535 4.90 -16.10 -3.05
C ASP A 535 6.17 -15.72 -3.81
N GLY A 536 6.04 -14.98 -4.90
CA GLY A 536 7.19 -14.52 -5.69
C GLY A 536 7.97 -13.41 -4.99
N LEU A 537 7.43 -12.78 -3.94
CA LEU A 537 8.02 -11.62 -3.26
C LEU A 537 8.49 -10.51 -4.22
N GLY A 538 7.77 -10.33 -5.34
CA GLY A 538 8.08 -9.36 -6.39
C GLY A 538 9.16 -9.81 -7.40
N ASN A 539 9.68 -11.03 -7.28
CA ASN A 539 10.71 -11.57 -8.17
C ASN A 539 10.15 -12.06 -9.52
N THR A 540 11.07 -12.19 -10.48
CA THR A 540 10.78 -12.62 -11.85
C THR A 540 11.32 -14.03 -12.12
N ILE A 541 10.49 -14.89 -12.71
CA ILE A 541 10.90 -16.14 -13.35
C ILE A 541 11.00 -15.86 -14.85
N SER A 542 12.16 -16.11 -15.46
CA SER A 542 12.38 -15.74 -16.85
C SER A 542 13.13 -16.77 -17.69
N GLY A 543 12.89 -16.75 -19.01
CA GLY A 543 13.65 -17.55 -19.98
C GLY A 543 13.49 -19.07 -19.86
N LEU A 544 12.41 -19.55 -19.25
CA LEU A 544 12.17 -21.00 -19.12
C LEU A 544 11.46 -21.57 -20.33
N SER A 545 11.88 -22.77 -20.73
CA SER A 545 11.08 -23.67 -21.58
C SER A 545 10.31 -24.63 -20.69
N ILE A 546 8.98 -24.57 -20.74
CA ILE A 546 8.07 -25.35 -19.90
C ILE A 546 7.33 -26.37 -20.76
N THR A 547 7.38 -27.63 -20.32
CA THR A 547 6.64 -28.74 -20.95
C THR A 547 5.96 -29.62 -19.90
N GLY A 548 4.82 -30.20 -20.26
CA GLY A 548 4.05 -31.07 -19.38
C GLY A 548 4.63 -32.48 -19.22
N ARG A 549 4.12 -33.20 -18.22
CA ARG A 549 4.22 -34.67 -18.13
C ARG A 549 2.85 -35.36 -18.26
N GLY A 550 1.78 -34.57 -18.43
CA GLY A 550 0.39 -35.00 -18.49
C GLY A 550 -0.45 -33.98 -19.24
N ALA A 551 -1.78 -34.05 -19.09
CA ALA A 551 -2.71 -33.22 -19.85
C ALA A 551 -2.65 -31.72 -19.49
N ASN A 552 -2.21 -31.38 -18.28
CA ASN A 552 -2.18 -29.99 -17.80
C ASN A 552 -0.74 -29.46 -17.79
N VAL A 553 -0.53 -28.28 -18.37
CA VAL A 553 0.80 -27.70 -18.60
C VAL A 553 0.85 -26.25 -18.14
N GLY A 554 1.87 -25.96 -17.35
CA GLY A 554 2.27 -24.63 -16.87
C GLY A 554 3.47 -24.77 -15.94
N VAL A 555 3.88 -23.70 -15.25
CA VAL A 555 4.83 -23.84 -14.11
C VAL A 555 4.29 -24.89 -13.14
N PHE A 556 2.99 -24.81 -12.83
CA PHE A 556 2.22 -25.83 -12.14
C PHE A 556 1.29 -26.54 -13.12
N SER A 557 1.19 -27.87 -13.03
CA SER A 557 0.15 -28.62 -13.76
C SER A 557 -1.24 -28.19 -13.28
N GLU A 558 -1.44 -28.22 -11.96
CA GLU A 558 -2.68 -27.79 -11.31
C GLU A 558 -2.36 -27.08 -9.99
N ALA A 559 -3.03 -25.95 -9.74
CA ALA A 559 -2.87 -25.15 -8.53
C ALA A 559 -4.22 -24.97 -7.83
N ALA A 560 -4.37 -25.55 -6.64
CA ALA A 560 -5.51 -25.38 -5.74
C ALA A 560 -5.19 -24.55 -4.48
N GLY A 561 -3.91 -24.26 -4.25
CA GLY A 561 -3.43 -23.41 -3.16
C GLY A 561 -3.44 -21.92 -3.51
N SER A 562 -2.44 -21.17 -3.00
CA SER A 562 -2.29 -19.74 -3.31
C SER A 562 -0.99 -19.45 -4.05
N ILE A 563 -1.06 -18.63 -5.09
CA ILE A 563 0.11 -18.14 -5.83
C ILE A 563 0.01 -16.61 -5.89
N SER A 564 1.05 -15.90 -5.46
CA SER A 564 1.02 -14.43 -5.43
C SER A 564 2.34 -13.75 -5.74
N ASN A 565 2.28 -12.51 -6.22
CA ASN A 565 3.43 -11.61 -6.39
C ASN A 565 4.55 -12.16 -7.30
N VAL A 566 4.18 -12.83 -8.39
CA VAL A 566 5.12 -13.45 -9.35
C VAL A 566 5.11 -12.67 -10.67
N LYS A 567 6.30 -12.39 -11.21
CA LYS A 567 6.47 -11.89 -12.59
C LYS A 567 7.01 -13.02 -13.47
N LEU A 568 6.42 -13.25 -14.63
CA LEU A 568 6.84 -14.27 -15.60
C LEU A 568 7.32 -13.57 -16.87
N ALA A 569 8.55 -13.82 -17.34
CA ALA A 569 9.09 -13.11 -18.50
C ALA A 569 9.78 -14.03 -19.52
N ASN A 570 9.56 -13.82 -20.81
CA ASN A 570 10.24 -14.56 -21.88
C ASN A 570 10.11 -16.11 -21.73
N LEU A 571 8.95 -16.59 -21.30
CA LEU A 571 8.69 -18.02 -21.16
C LEU A 571 8.18 -18.62 -22.47
N SER A 572 8.54 -19.86 -22.74
CA SER A 572 7.95 -20.68 -23.81
C SER A 572 7.25 -21.87 -23.19
N VAL A 573 5.92 -21.92 -23.30
CA VAL A 573 5.10 -23.00 -22.75
C VAL A 573 4.44 -23.75 -23.90
N THR A 574 4.72 -25.04 -23.99
CA THR A 574 4.20 -25.89 -25.05
C THR A 574 3.73 -27.21 -24.47
N ASP A 575 2.57 -27.66 -24.92
CA ASP A 575 2.06 -28.98 -24.57
C ASP A 575 2.83 -30.11 -25.26
N ASN A 576 2.76 -31.30 -24.66
CA ASN A 576 3.14 -32.54 -25.30
C ASN A 576 1.91 -33.44 -25.37
N ALA A 577 1.67 -34.09 -26.52
CA ALA A 577 0.49 -34.93 -26.71
C ALA A 577 0.53 -36.13 -25.74
N TYR A 578 -0.28 -36.12 -24.68
CA TYR A 578 -0.29 -37.16 -23.64
C TYR A 578 -1.71 -37.70 -23.35
N GLY A 579 -1.95 -39.01 -23.59
CA GLY A 579 -3.19 -39.75 -23.23
C GLY A 579 -4.50 -39.25 -23.89
N PRO A 580 -5.66 -39.94 -23.86
CA PRO A 580 -6.88 -39.58 -24.61
C PRO A 580 -7.64 -38.31 -24.14
N VAL A 581 -7.20 -37.66 -23.05
CA VAL A 581 -7.92 -36.57 -22.36
C VAL A 581 -7.64 -35.19 -23.00
N PRO A 582 -8.59 -34.23 -23.02
CA PRO A 582 -8.31 -32.85 -23.43
C PRO A 582 -7.20 -32.20 -22.60
N GLY A 583 -6.27 -31.52 -23.25
CA GLY A 583 -5.16 -30.85 -22.58
C GLY A 583 -5.50 -29.42 -22.13
N SER A 584 -4.90 -28.94 -21.05
CA SER A 584 -4.99 -27.53 -20.61
C SER A 584 -3.60 -26.91 -20.52
N VAL A 585 -3.43 -25.71 -21.06
CA VAL A 585 -2.11 -25.05 -21.16
C VAL A 585 -2.22 -23.61 -20.68
N GLY A 586 -1.38 -23.22 -19.73
CA GLY A 586 -1.21 -21.85 -19.28
C GLY A 586 0.22 -21.56 -18.87
N ALA A 587 0.63 -20.29 -18.89
CA ALA A 587 2.00 -19.93 -18.50
C ALA A 587 2.32 -20.31 -17.04
N LEU A 588 1.40 -20.00 -16.12
CA LEU A 588 1.54 -20.29 -14.70
C LEU A 588 0.93 -21.64 -14.33
N ALA A 589 -0.29 -21.91 -14.78
CA ALA A 589 -1.01 -23.13 -14.41
C ALA A 589 -1.76 -23.74 -15.59
N GLY A 590 -1.76 -25.07 -15.72
CA GLY A 590 -2.71 -25.75 -16.62
C GLY A 590 -4.14 -25.57 -16.11
N VAL A 591 -4.36 -25.86 -14.82
CA VAL A 591 -5.63 -25.65 -14.12
C VAL A 591 -5.44 -24.85 -12.84
N ASN A 592 -6.24 -23.81 -12.62
CA ASN A 592 -6.35 -23.11 -11.33
C ASN A 592 -7.67 -23.45 -10.64
N ARG A 593 -7.61 -23.88 -9.39
CA ARG A 593 -8.74 -24.06 -8.47
C ARG A 593 -8.63 -23.19 -7.22
N GLY A 594 -7.50 -22.51 -7.04
CA GLY A 594 -7.20 -21.71 -5.86
C GLY A 594 -7.18 -20.21 -6.17
N LEU A 595 -6.33 -19.49 -5.44
CA LEU A 595 -6.16 -18.04 -5.60
C LEU A 595 -4.85 -17.73 -6.31
N ILE A 596 -4.94 -17.04 -7.45
CA ILE A 596 -3.78 -16.45 -8.14
C ILE A 596 -3.97 -14.93 -8.13
N ARG A 597 -3.05 -14.20 -7.50
CA ARG A 597 -3.13 -12.74 -7.43
C ARG A 597 -1.82 -12.01 -7.65
N ASN A 598 -1.87 -10.80 -8.19
CA ASN A 598 -0.69 -9.96 -8.43
C ASN A 598 0.36 -10.69 -9.29
N VAL A 599 -0.09 -11.33 -10.38
CA VAL A 599 0.77 -12.05 -11.32
C VAL A 599 0.78 -11.37 -12.66
N SER A 600 1.96 -11.18 -13.25
CA SER A 600 2.12 -10.55 -14.56
C SER A 600 2.95 -11.39 -15.51
N THR A 601 2.65 -11.33 -16.80
CA THR A 601 3.46 -11.93 -17.86
C THR A 601 4.00 -10.90 -18.85
N GLU A 602 5.30 -11.01 -19.18
CA GLU A 602 6.00 -10.19 -20.17
C GLU A 602 6.59 -11.05 -21.28
N ARG A 603 6.14 -10.86 -22.54
CA ARG A 603 6.64 -11.62 -23.70
C ARG A 603 6.59 -13.15 -23.52
N VAL A 604 5.49 -13.66 -22.97
CA VAL A 604 5.30 -15.10 -22.79
C VAL A 604 4.60 -15.71 -24.01
N ASN A 605 5.17 -16.81 -24.52
CA ASN A 605 4.63 -17.56 -25.64
C ASN A 605 3.97 -18.84 -25.10
N VAL A 606 2.66 -18.94 -25.24
CA VAL A 606 1.89 -20.15 -24.89
C VAL A 606 1.32 -20.73 -26.18
N SER A 607 1.66 -21.97 -26.52
CA SER A 607 1.23 -22.59 -27.76
C SER A 607 0.81 -24.05 -27.56
N SER A 608 -0.32 -24.45 -28.16
CA SER A 608 -0.66 -25.85 -28.38
C SER A 608 -0.43 -26.23 -29.84
N ASN A 609 0.36 -27.28 -30.06
CA ASN A 609 0.68 -27.78 -31.42
C ASN A 609 0.04 -29.14 -31.71
N THR A 610 -0.93 -29.56 -30.89
CA THR A 610 -1.57 -30.86 -31.03
C THR A 610 -2.76 -30.79 -31.98
N SER A 611 -3.08 -31.91 -32.61
CA SER A 611 -4.30 -32.07 -33.42
C SER A 611 -5.55 -32.37 -32.55
N ARG A 612 -5.48 -32.16 -31.24
CA ARG A 612 -6.45 -32.66 -30.26
C ARG A 612 -7.18 -31.49 -29.59
N SER A 613 -8.29 -31.79 -28.92
CA SER A 613 -9.03 -30.79 -28.16
C SER A 613 -8.17 -30.28 -26.99
N THR A 614 -7.83 -29.00 -27.00
CA THR A 614 -7.05 -28.34 -25.94
C THR A 614 -7.67 -27.02 -25.52
N THR A 615 -7.46 -26.65 -24.26
CA THR A 615 -7.82 -25.35 -23.70
C THR A 615 -6.53 -24.58 -23.43
N VAL A 616 -6.37 -23.40 -24.02
CA VAL A 616 -5.13 -22.64 -23.93
C VAL A 616 -5.40 -21.25 -23.38
N GLY A 617 -4.73 -20.86 -22.31
CA GLY A 617 -4.76 -19.52 -21.77
C GLY A 617 -3.38 -18.89 -21.66
N GLY A 618 -3.29 -17.57 -21.74
CA GLY A 618 -2.00 -16.87 -21.59
C GLY A 618 -1.39 -16.98 -20.20
N LEU A 619 -2.21 -17.15 -19.15
CA LEU A 619 -1.76 -17.38 -17.78
C LEU A 619 -2.21 -18.73 -17.24
N VAL A 620 -3.48 -19.08 -17.44
CA VAL A 620 -4.09 -20.33 -16.94
C VAL A 620 -4.85 -21.04 -18.05
N GLY A 621 -4.72 -22.35 -18.20
CA GLY A 621 -5.56 -23.10 -19.13
C GLY A 621 -7.04 -23.05 -18.71
N ILE A 622 -7.40 -23.72 -17.62
CA ILE A 622 -8.76 -23.71 -17.06
C ILE A 622 -8.75 -23.04 -15.68
N ASN A 623 -9.58 -22.03 -15.48
CA ASN A 623 -9.83 -21.42 -14.19
C ASN A 623 -11.16 -21.91 -13.62
N THR A 624 -11.10 -22.50 -12.42
CA THR A 624 -12.25 -22.80 -11.56
C THR A 624 -12.12 -22.15 -10.18
N GLY A 625 -11.09 -21.32 -9.97
CA GLY A 625 -10.86 -20.54 -8.75
C GLY A 625 -10.90 -19.04 -9.05
N THR A 626 -10.02 -18.27 -8.39
CA THR A 626 -9.99 -16.80 -8.51
C THR A 626 -8.66 -16.32 -9.08
N LEU A 627 -8.73 -15.48 -10.11
CA LEU A 627 -7.62 -14.69 -10.65
C LEU A 627 -7.86 -13.21 -10.34
N GLU A 628 -6.97 -12.56 -9.60
CA GLU A 628 -7.10 -11.15 -9.20
C GLU A 628 -5.87 -10.32 -9.57
N ASN A 629 -6.07 -9.14 -10.15
CA ASN A 629 -4.99 -8.21 -10.49
C ASN A 629 -3.89 -8.88 -11.34
N VAL A 630 -4.31 -9.62 -12.37
CA VAL A 630 -3.40 -10.32 -13.27
C VAL A 630 -3.21 -9.57 -14.58
N SER A 631 -2.02 -9.64 -15.15
CA SER A 631 -1.77 -9.09 -16.50
C SER A 631 -1.03 -10.06 -17.40
N THR A 632 -1.37 -10.07 -18.68
CA THR A 632 -0.73 -10.95 -19.66
C THR A 632 -0.24 -10.23 -20.91
N SER A 633 0.92 -10.63 -21.42
CA SER A 633 1.45 -10.17 -22.71
C SER A 633 2.31 -11.25 -23.39
N GLY A 634 2.46 -11.13 -24.72
CA GLY A 634 3.08 -12.13 -25.57
C GLY A 634 2.08 -12.74 -26.55
N SER A 635 2.25 -14.01 -26.91
CA SER A 635 1.37 -14.70 -27.87
C SER A 635 0.72 -15.93 -27.26
N VAL A 636 -0.58 -16.11 -27.51
CA VAL A 636 -1.34 -17.31 -27.17
C VAL A 636 -1.87 -17.94 -28.45
N TYR A 637 -1.42 -19.16 -28.74
CA TYR A 637 -1.79 -19.91 -29.93
C TYR A 637 -2.44 -21.25 -29.59
N GLY A 638 -3.72 -21.42 -29.95
CA GLY A 638 -4.48 -22.63 -29.65
C GLY A 638 -4.30 -23.82 -30.60
N GLY A 639 -3.52 -23.68 -31.67
CA GLY A 639 -3.48 -24.73 -32.70
C GLY A 639 -4.77 -24.78 -33.53
N VAL A 640 -5.04 -25.90 -34.20
CA VAL A 640 -6.16 -26.04 -35.15
C VAL A 640 -7.45 -26.61 -34.56
N ASN A 641 -7.37 -27.24 -33.38
CA ASN A 641 -8.47 -27.95 -32.75
C ASN A 641 -8.65 -27.56 -31.27
N ALA A 642 -8.26 -26.35 -30.87
CA ALA A 642 -8.55 -25.88 -29.52
C ALA A 642 -10.05 -25.89 -29.25
N ARG A 643 -10.48 -26.16 -28.02
CA ARG A 643 -11.85 -25.89 -27.57
C ARG A 643 -12.01 -24.42 -27.17
N ALA A 644 -11.01 -23.88 -26.48
CA ALA A 644 -11.03 -22.52 -25.99
C ALA A 644 -9.64 -21.91 -25.98
N VAL A 645 -9.53 -20.64 -26.38
CA VAL A 645 -8.26 -19.91 -26.39
C VAL A 645 -8.47 -18.52 -25.78
N GLY A 646 -7.75 -18.19 -24.72
CA GLY A 646 -7.89 -16.92 -24.02
C GLY A 646 -6.56 -16.22 -23.70
N GLY A 647 -6.55 -14.90 -23.69
CA GLY A 647 -5.34 -14.14 -23.34
C GLY A 647 -4.96 -14.24 -21.86
N VAL A 648 -5.91 -14.53 -20.95
CA VAL A 648 -5.66 -14.79 -19.52
C VAL A 648 -5.98 -16.25 -19.20
N ALA A 649 -7.23 -16.65 -19.41
CA ALA A 649 -7.72 -18.00 -19.14
C ALA A 649 -8.27 -18.64 -20.42
N GLY A 650 -7.96 -19.91 -20.71
CA GLY A 650 -8.65 -20.61 -21.80
C GLY A 650 -10.14 -20.76 -21.51
N GLU A 651 -10.50 -21.29 -20.34
CA GLU A 651 -11.87 -21.34 -19.84
C GLU A 651 -11.97 -20.79 -18.41
N ASN A 652 -13.06 -20.09 -18.11
CA ASN A 652 -13.45 -19.66 -16.77
C ASN A 652 -14.77 -20.35 -16.41
N ILE A 653 -14.72 -21.37 -15.55
CA ILE A 653 -15.84 -22.32 -15.37
C ILE A 653 -16.19 -22.46 -13.89
N LEU A 654 -17.48 -22.34 -13.57
CA LEU A 654 -18.02 -22.75 -12.28
C LEU A 654 -17.84 -24.28 -12.08
N ALA A 655 -17.06 -24.66 -11.07
CA ALA A 655 -16.89 -26.06 -10.68
C ALA A 655 -17.74 -26.40 -9.44
N GLY A 656 -18.93 -26.96 -9.65
CA GLY A 656 -19.77 -27.50 -8.57
C GLY A 656 -20.51 -26.42 -7.76
N ALA A 657 -20.82 -26.72 -6.49
CA ALA A 657 -21.61 -25.88 -5.58
C ALA A 657 -20.80 -24.80 -4.81
N GLY A 658 -19.57 -24.51 -5.24
CA GLY A 658 -18.72 -23.47 -4.64
C GLY A 658 -18.92 -22.09 -5.27
N ASP A 659 -18.11 -21.12 -4.85
CA ASP A 659 -18.09 -19.78 -5.46
C ASP A 659 -17.76 -19.86 -6.96
N PRO A 660 -18.43 -19.07 -7.81
CA PRO A 660 -18.15 -19.06 -9.24
C PRO A 660 -16.72 -18.63 -9.52
N ALA A 661 -16.11 -19.29 -10.50
CA ALA A 661 -14.77 -18.94 -10.97
C ALA A 661 -14.74 -17.47 -11.40
N ALA A 662 -13.78 -16.72 -10.88
CA ALA A 662 -13.73 -15.28 -11.01
C ALA A 662 -12.41 -14.81 -11.62
N ILE A 663 -12.49 -13.87 -12.55
CA ILE A 663 -11.36 -13.11 -13.07
C ILE A 663 -11.66 -11.63 -12.84
N ARG A 664 -10.88 -11.00 -11.95
CA ARG A 664 -11.09 -9.62 -11.50
C ARG A 664 -9.87 -8.75 -11.76
N GLY A 665 -10.07 -7.54 -12.27
CA GLY A 665 -8.99 -6.57 -12.47
C GLY A 665 -7.92 -7.05 -13.47
N ALA A 666 -8.30 -7.90 -14.43
CA ALA A 666 -7.35 -8.52 -15.36
C ALA A 666 -7.11 -7.67 -16.59
N VAL A 667 -5.85 -7.59 -17.05
CA VAL A 667 -5.46 -6.87 -18.27
C VAL A 667 -4.73 -7.80 -19.23
N SER A 668 -5.28 -8.04 -20.43
CA SER A 668 -4.59 -8.79 -21.47
C SER A 668 -4.13 -7.91 -22.62
N ARG A 669 -2.82 -7.92 -22.86
CA ARG A 669 -2.13 -7.35 -24.03
C ARG A 669 -1.64 -8.45 -24.98
N ALA A 670 -2.05 -9.70 -24.76
CA ALA A 670 -1.59 -10.85 -25.52
C ALA A 670 -2.23 -10.92 -26.92
N GLN A 671 -1.46 -11.32 -27.93
CA GLN A 671 -2.01 -11.65 -29.24
C GLN A 671 -2.60 -13.06 -29.18
N VAL A 672 -3.91 -13.19 -29.35
CA VAL A 672 -4.63 -14.45 -29.22
C VAL A 672 -5.06 -14.94 -30.60
N SER A 673 -4.65 -16.15 -30.96
CA SER A 673 -5.00 -16.76 -32.26
C SER A 673 -5.19 -18.26 -32.17
N GLY A 674 -6.00 -18.83 -33.06
CA GLY A 674 -6.21 -20.27 -33.12
C GLY A 674 -7.42 -20.68 -33.95
N GLY A 675 -7.41 -21.96 -34.35
CA GLY A 675 -8.56 -22.67 -34.89
C GLY A 675 -9.26 -23.39 -33.76
N VAL A 676 -10.48 -22.97 -33.43
CA VAL A 676 -11.30 -23.68 -32.46
C VAL A 676 -12.05 -24.81 -33.19
N LEU A 677 -12.25 -25.97 -32.54
CA LEU A 677 -13.11 -27.04 -33.05
C LEU A 677 -14.48 -26.46 -33.38
N ASN A 678 -15.11 -26.91 -34.46
CA ASN A 678 -16.44 -26.46 -34.86
C ASN A 678 -17.53 -27.08 -33.95
N ASP A 679 -17.41 -26.83 -32.66
CA ASP A 679 -18.33 -27.17 -31.59
C ASP A 679 -18.94 -25.86 -31.06
N ILE A 680 -20.26 -25.84 -30.89
CA ILE A 680 -21.05 -24.68 -30.46
C ILE A 680 -20.59 -24.19 -29.06
N GLY A 681 -19.93 -25.06 -28.28
CA GLY A 681 -19.43 -24.77 -26.94
C GLY A 681 -18.01 -24.16 -26.84
N GLY A 682 -17.34 -23.84 -27.95
CA GLY A 682 -15.97 -23.29 -27.95
C GLY A 682 -15.87 -21.79 -28.27
N GLY A 683 -14.69 -21.20 -28.05
CA GLY A 683 -14.47 -19.78 -28.36
C GLY A 683 -13.04 -19.27 -28.21
N ILE A 684 -12.75 -18.15 -28.87
CA ILE A 684 -11.51 -17.39 -28.72
C ILE A 684 -11.79 -16.00 -28.13
N GLY A 685 -11.06 -15.63 -27.08
CA GLY A 685 -11.22 -14.35 -26.40
C GLY A 685 -9.92 -13.71 -25.95
N GLY A 686 -9.92 -12.39 -25.77
CA GLY A 686 -8.74 -11.68 -25.26
C GLY A 686 -8.53 -11.84 -23.75
N ILE A 687 -9.58 -12.13 -22.96
CA ILE A 687 -9.46 -12.50 -21.55
C ILE A 687 -9.71 -13.99 -21.37
N ALA A 688 -10.91 -14.45 -21.72
CA ALA A 688 -11.32 -15.84 -21.59
C ALA A 688 -11.70 -16.43 -22.96
N GLY A 689 -11.30 -17.65 -23.31
CA GLY A 689 -11.87 -18.30 -24.49
C GLY A 689 -13.37 -18.58 -24.30
N VAL A 690 -13.71 -19.16 -23.16
CA VAL A 690 -15.09 -19.43 -22.73
C VAL A 690 -15.28 -18.98 -21.27
N ASN A 691 -16.35 -18.23 -21.00
CA ASN A 691 -16.85 -17.95 -19.66
C ASN A 691 -18.15 -18.74 -19.45
N ASN A 692 -18.14 -19.71 -18.54
CA ASN A 692 -19.23 -20.67 -18.36
C ASN A 692 -19.66 -20.71 -16.89
N GLY A 693 -20.68 -19.92 -16.55
CA GLY A 693 -21.12 -19.71 -15.16
C GLY A 693 -20.13 -18.94 -14.27
N GLY A 694 -19.00 -18.48 -14.84
CA GLY A 694 -18.00 -17.68 -14.13
C GLY A 694 -18.26 -16.17 -14.26
N THR A 695 -17.49 -15.39 -13.50
CA THR A 695 -17.51 -13.92 -13.49
C THR A 695 -16.24 -13.33 -14.10
N LEU A 696 -16.40 -12.43 -15.06
CA LEU A 696 -15.36 -11.54 -15.57
C LEU A 696 -15.72 -10.11 -15.17
N GLN A 697 -14.94 -9.49 -14.28
CA GLN A 697 -15.24 -8.17 -13.71
C GLN A 697 -14.03 -7.25 -13.77
N ASP A 698 -14.24 -5.99 -14.17
CA ASP A 698 -13.19 -4.97 -14.29
C ASP A 698 -12.03 -5.42 -15.18
N VAL A 699 -12.35 -6.13 -16.27
CA VAL A 699 -11.36 -6.73 -17.17
C VAL A 699 -11.13 -5.88 -18.42
N ARG A 700 -9.89 -5.89 -18.91
CA ARG A 700 -9.48 -5.13 -20.09
C ARG A 700 -8.75 -5.99 -21.10
N SER A 701 -9.20 -5.97 -22.35
CA SER A 701 -8.52 -6.61 -23.47
C SER A 701 -8.01 -5.56 -24.45
N GLU A 702 -6.70 -5.57 -24.69
CA GLU A 702 -5.99 -4.65 -25.58
C GLU A 702 -5.27 -5.37 -26.73
N GLY A 703 -5.02 -6.68 -26.59
CA GLY A 703 -4.41 -7.50 -27.61
C GLY A 703 -5.37 -7.90 -28.74
N ALA A 704 -4.82 -8.21 -29.91
CA ALA A 704 -5.62 -8.64 -31.07
C ALA A 704 -6.13 -10.09 -30.90
N VAL A 705 -7.36 -10.33 -31.34
CA VAL A 705 -8.02 -11.64 -31.31
C VAL A 705 -8.33 -12.08 -32.75
N THR A 706 -7.80 -13.23 -33.17
CA THR A 706 -7.94 -13.73 -34.55
C THR A 706 -8.43 -15.18 -34.61
N ALA A 707 -9.65 -15.38 -35.10
CA ALA A 707 -10.19 -16.71 -35.39
C ALA A 707 -9.74 -17.19 -36.78
N SER A 708 -9.01 -18.32 -36.84
CA SER A 708 -8.48 -18.84 -38.11
C SER A 708 -9.37 -19.87 -38.80
N ARG A 709 -10.47 -20.30 -38.18
CA ARG A 709 -11.40 -21.31 -38.70
C ARG A 709 -12.84 -20.82 -38.82
N ALA A 710 -13.58 -21.44 -39.74
CA ALA A 710 -15.01 -21.24 -39.89
C ALA A 710 -15.79 -21.73 -38.66
N GLY A 711 -16.88 -21.05 -38.31
CA GLY A 711 -17.81 -21.42 -37.23
C GLY A 711 -17.36 -21.01 -35.82
N VAL A 712 -16.19 -20.39 -35.66
CA VAL A 712 -15.63 -20.03 -34.34
C VAL A 712 -16.34 -18.79 -33.75
N ASN A 713 -16.60 -18.83 -32.45
CA ASN A 713 -17.02 -17.66 -31.67
C ASN A 713 -15.79 -16.83 -31.26
N ALA A 714 -15.72 -15.56 -31.67
CA ALA A 714 -14.59 -14.67 -31.40
C ALA A 714 -15.05 -13.39 -30.65
N GLY A 715 -14.42 -13.08 -29.52
CA GLY A 715 -14.69 -11.85 -28.79
C GLY A 715 -13.44 -11.17 -28.28
N GLY A 716 -13.48 -9.86 -28.05
CA GLY A 716 -12.36 -9.14 -27.45
C GLY A 716 -12.17 -9.52 -25.98
N ILE A 717 -13.24 -9.77 -25.23
CA ILE A 717 -13.18 -10.27 -23.85
C ILE A 717 -13.34 -11.80 -23.82
N ALA A 718 -14.45 -12.30 -24.36
CA ALA A 718 -14.78 -13.73 -24.34
C ALA A 718 -15.23 -14.27 -25.70
N GLY A 719 -14.82 -15.47 -26.09
CA GLY A 719 -15.41 -16.11 -27.27
C GLY A 719 -16.87 -16.46 -27.04
N LEU A 720 -17.14 -17.16 -25.92
CA LEU A 720 -18.47 -17.59 -25.48
C LEU A 720 -18.70 -17.14 -24.03
N ASN A 721 -19.89 -16.57 -23.75
CA ASN A 721 -20.40 -16.34 -22.41
C ASN A 721 -21.71 -17.13 -22.24
N ALA A 722 -21.76 -18.08 -21.31
CA ALA A 722 -22.85 -19.04 -21.19
C ALA A 722 -23.19 -19.44 -19.75
N ASN A 723 -24.33 -20.11 -19.59
CA ASN A 723 -24.81 -20.73 -18.34
C ASN A 723 -24.75 -19.77 -17.14
N ALA A 724 -25.45 -18.62 -17.25
CA ALA A 724 -25.45 -17.56 -16.25
C ALA A 724 -24.08 -16.88 -15.99
N GLY A 725 -23.12 -17.03 -16.90
CA GLY A 725 -21.86 -16.28 -16.86
C GLY A 725 -22.09 -14.76 -16.91
N THR A 726 -21.22 -14.02 -16.21
CA THR A 726 -21.30 -12.56 -16.11
C THR A 726 -20.05 -11.91 -16.68
N ILE A 727 -20.26 -10.85 -17.48
CA ILE A 727 -19.22 -9.92 -17.90
C ILE A 727 -19.68 -8.52 -17.47
N GLU A 728 -18.92 -7.90 -16.58
CA GLU A 728 -19.26 -6.61 -15.99
C GLU A 728 -18.06 -5.65 -16.05
N SER A 729 -18.33 -4.38 -16.33
CA SER A 729 -17.31 -3.32 -16.36
C SER A 729 -16.12 -3.65 -17.27
N ALA A 730 -16.38 -4.35 -18.38
CA ALA A 730 -15.34 -4.82 -19.28
C ALA A 730 -15.04 -3.83 -20.41
N SER A 731 -13.76 -3.70 -20.79
CA SER A 731 -13.33 -2.83 -21.89
C SER A 731 -12.50 -3.59 -22.92
N ALA A 732 -12.99 -3.68 -24.16
CA ALA A 732 -12.28 -4.30 -25.29
C ALA A 732 -11.82 -3.24 -26.31
N SER A 733 -10.50 -3.08 -26.44
CA SER A 733 -9.87 -2.12 -27.36
C SER A 733 -9.04 -2.79 -28.46
N GLY A 734 -8.68 -4.07 -28.28
CA GLY A 734 -8.00 -4.86 -29.30
C GLY A 734 -8.88 -5.14 -30.52
N ARG A 735 -8.24 -5.33 -31.69
CA ARG A 735 -8.95 -5.73 -32.92
C ARG A 735 -9.48 -7.16 -32.80
N VAL A 736 -10.70 -7.40 -33.25
CA VAL A 736 -11.31 -8.74 -33.36
C VAL A 736 -11.51 -9.10 -34.84
N GLN A 737 -11.03 -10.28 -35.24
CA GLN A 737 -11.21 -10.84 -36.58
C GLN A 737 -12.03 -12.14 -36.51
N GLY A 738 -13.27 -12.07 -37.01
CA GLY A 738 -14.15 -13.21 -37.25
C GLY A 738 -13.91 -13.86 -38.62
N ASN A 739 -14.47 -15.06 -38.80
CA ASN A 739 -14.29 -15.88 -39.99
C ASN A 739 -15.62 -16.55 -40.42
N GLN A 740 -15.62 -17.27 -41.54
CA GLN A 740 -16.80 -17.77 -42.22
C GLN A 740 -17.77 -18.50 -41.26
N ARG A 741 -19.06 -18.18 -41.30
CA ARG A 741 -20.11 -18.80 -40.45
C ARG A 741 -19.91 -18.66 -38.93
N GLY A 742 -18.88 -17.98 -38.47
CA GLY A 742 -18.63 -17.71 -37.05
C GLY A 742 -19.46 -16.55 -36.51
N ASN A 743 -19.43 -16.40 -35.20
CA ASN A 743 -19.97 -15.23 -34.49
C ASN A 743 -18.80 -14.38 -33.99
N ALA A 744 -18.79 -13.09 -34.29
CA ALA A 744 -17.73 -12.20 -33.82
C ALA A 744 -18.31 -10.93 -33.19
N GLY A 745 -17.77 -10.56 -32.03
CA GLY A 745 -18.12 -9.32 -31.34
C GLY A 745 -16.94 -8.64 -30.69
N GLY A 746 -17.03 -7.33 -30.43
CA GLY A 746 -15.96 -6.61 -29.75
C GLY A 746 -15.78 -7.04 -28.29
N VAL A 747 -16.85 -7.38 -27.58
CA VAL A 747 -16.78 -7.96 -26.22
C VAL A 747 -16.90 -9.47 -26.28
N VAL A 748 -17.94 -9.99 -26.91
CA VAL A 748 -18.24 -11.43 -26.95
C VAL A 748 -18.58 -11.94 -28.35
N GLY A 749 -18.18 -13.16 -28.69
CA GLY A 749 -18.68 -13.83 -29.90
C GLY A 749 -20.16 -14.22 -29.74
N LEU A 750 -20.44 -15.06 -28.74
CA LEU A 750 -21.78 -15.56 -28.40
C LEU A 750 -22.09 -15.33 -26.92
N ASN A 751 -23.20 -14.66 -26.63
CA ASN A 751 -23.80 -14.56 -25.29
C ASN A 751 -25.07 -15.44 -25.25
N SER A 752 -25.09 -16.50 -24.45
CA SER A 752 -26.20 -17.46 -24.40
C SER A 752 -26.68 -17.68 -22.96
N GLY A 753 -27.85 -17.14 -22.61
CA GLY A 753 -28.41 -17.25 -21.25
C GLY A 753 -27.49 -16.65 -20.19
N ALA A 754 -26.76 -15.59 -20.55
CA ALA A 754 -25.71 -14.97 -19.77
C ALA A 754 -25.82 -13.43 -19.82
N THR A 755 -25.14 -12.73 -18.91
CA THR A 755 -25.27 -11.27 -18.75
C THR A 755 -23.99 -10.54 -19.15
N ILE A 756 -24.15 -9.43 -19.88
CA ILE A 756 -23.13 -8.42 -20.16
C ILE A 756 -23.67 -7.07 -19.69
N ALA A 757 -22.97 -6.44 -18.75
CA ALA A 757 -23.36 -5.18 -18.16
C ALA A 757 -22.23 -4.16 -18.15
N ALA A 758 -22.57 -2.87 -18.30
CA ALA A 758 -21.64 -1.74 -18.14
C ALA A 758 -20.31 -1.90 -18.94
N SER A 759 -20.39 -2.49 -20.13
CA SER A 759 -19.22 -2.93 -20.90
C SER A 759 -19.12 -2.20 -22.23
N GLN A 760 -17.88 -1.97 -22.68
CA GLN A 760 -17.59 -1.16 -23.86
C GLN A 760 -16.60 -1.84 -24.82
N ALA A 761 -16.78 -1.57 -26.11
CA ALA A 761 -15.85 -1.97 -27.16
C ALA A 761 -15.46 -0.77 -28.04
N SER A 762 -14.17 -0.55 -28.20
CA SER A 762 -13.59 0.49 -29.07
C SER A 762 -12.69 -0.06 -30.18
N GLY A 763 -12.29 -1.32 -30.09
CA GLY A 763 -11.51 -1.99 -31.12
C GLY A 763 -12.30 -2.22 -32.42
N GLN A 764 -11.59 -2.28 -33.54
CA GLN A 764 -12.19 -2.66 -34.83
C GLN A 764 -12.64 -4.12 -34.82
N VAL A 765 -13.86 -4.38 -35.30
CA VAL A 765 -14.43 -5.72 -35.46
C VAL A 765 -14.62 -6.03 -36.94
N ASN A 766 -13.84 -6.97 -37.47
CA ASN A 766 -13.88 -7.34 -38.88
C ASN A 766 -14.37 -8.78 -39.05
N GLY A 767 -15.26 -8.97 -40.01
CA GLY A 767 -15.72 -10.27 -40.45
C GLY A 767 -15.16 -10.68 -41.81
N SER A 768 -15.25 -11.97 -42.11
CA SER A 768 -14.99 -12.55 -43.43
C SER A 768 -16.05 -13.60 -43.68
N ALA A 769 -17.23 -13.18 -44.15
CA ALA A 769 -18.43 -14.00 -44.31
C ALA A 769 -18.95 -14.61 -43.01
N THR A 770 -18.97 -13.81 -41.95
CA THR A 770 -19.50 -14.23 -40.64
C THR A 770 -21.01 -14.45 -40.69
N ALA A 771 -21.51 -15.32 -39.81
CA ALA A 771 -22.94 -15.47 -39.62
C ALA A 771 -23.52 -14.24 -38.90
N ASN A 772 -22.83 -13.79 -37.85
CA ASN A 772 -23.23 -12.63 -37.06
C ASN A 772 -22.00 -11.83 -36.63
N LEU A 773 -22.02 -10.52 -36.90
CA LEU A 773 -20.98 -9.57 -36.52
C LEU A 773 -21.58 -8.41 -35.72
N GLY A 774 -21.04 -8.12 -34.54
CA GLY A 774 -21.48 -6.99 -33.71
C GLY A 774 -20.34 -6.20 -33.06
N GLY A 775 -20.58 -4.95 -32.67
CA GLY A 775 -19.57 -4.19 -31.91
C GLY A 775 -19.41 -4.65 -30.46
N ILE A 776 -20.47 -5.16 -29.82
CA ILE A 776 -20.41 -5.81 -28.49
C ILE A 776 -20.50 -7.32 -28.62
N ALA A 777 -21.57 -7.84 -29.24
CA ALA A 777 -21.84 -9.27 -29.35
C ALA A 777 -22.07 -9.70 -30.79
N GLY A 778 -21.49 -10.82 -31.23
CA GLY A 778 -21.89 -11.43 -32.49
C GLY A 778 -23.35 -11.89 -32.43
N LEU A 779 -23.64 -12.81 -31.51
CA LEU A 779 -24.98 -13.34 -31.26
C LEU A 779 -25.34 -13.21 -29.77
N ASN A 780 -26.53 -12.66 -29.49
CA ASN A 780 -27.17 -12.69 -28.17
C ASN A 780 -28.38 -13.63 -28.23
N ALA A 781 -28.36 -14.70 -27.43
CA ALA A 781 -29.31 -15.80 -27.55
C ALA A 781 -29.82 -16.34 -26.20
N ASN A 782 -30.91 -17.11 -26.25
CA ASN A 782 -31.39 -17.96 -25.14
C ASN A 782 -31.56 -17.23 -23.80
N GLY A 783 -32.20 -16.06 -23.78
CA GLY A 783 -32.35 -15.23 -22.58
C GLY A 783 -31.12 -14.38 -22.24
N GLY A 784 -30.14 -14.28 -23.15
CA GLY A 784 -28.97 -13.44 -22.97
C GLY A 784 -29.33 -11.96 -22.82
N ARG A 785 -28.66 -11.28 -21.88
CA ARG A 785 -28.94 -9.87 -21.56
C ARG A 785 -27.72 -8.99 -21.77
N LEU A 786 -27.88 -7.95 -22.59
CA LEU A 786 -26.95 -6.83 -22.73
C LEU A 786 -27.59 -5.59 -22.11
N ALA A 787 -26.93 -4.97 -21.14
CA ALA A 787 -27.43 -3.78 -20.44
C ALA A 787 -26.35 -2.72 -20.29
N HIS A 788 -26.65 -1.47 -20.65
CA HIS A 788 -25.72 -0.34 -20.52
C HIS A 788 -24.39 -0.60 -21.24
N VAL A 789 -24.45 -0.94 -22.53
CA VAL A 789 -23.28 -1.29 -23.34
C VAL A 789 -22.99 -0.24 -24.41
N ALA A 790 -21.72 -0.05 -24.75
CA ALA A 790 -21.29 0.97 -25.70
C ALA A 790 -20.28 0.46 -26.75
N ALA A 791 -20.64 0.53 -28.03
CA ALA A 791 -19.77 0.19 -29.15
C ALA A 791 -19.35 1.45 -29.92
N THR A 792 -18.04 1.71 -29.96
CA THR A 792 -17.44 2.88 -30.63
C THR A 792 -16.52 2.51 -31.78
N GLY A 793 -16.03 1.27 -31.80
CA GLY A 793 -15.18 0.75 -32.89
C GLY A 793 -15.97 0.43 -34.17
N PRO A 794 -15.32 0.49 -35.35
CA PRO A 794 -15.97 0.16 -36.62
C PRO A 794 -16.25 -1.35 -36.75
N VAL A 795 -17.39 -1.69 -37.36
CA VAL A 795 -17.86 -3.06 -37.62
C VAL A 795 -17.99 -3.29 -39.12
N VAL A 796 -17.19 -4.19 -39.70
CA VAL A 796 -17.10 -4.36 -41.15
C VAL A 796 -17.11 -5.83 -41.58
N ASP A 797 -18.09 -6.22 -42.41
CA ASP A 797 -18.10 -7.52 -43.12
C ASP A 797 -18.74 -7.40 -44.51
N ALA A 798 -17.91 -7.39 -45.55
CA ALA A 798 -18.38 -7.27 -46.93
C ALA A 798 -19.15 -8.50 -47.44
N SER A 799 -19.13 -9.62 -46.71
CA SER A 799 -19.81 -10.87 -47.10
C SER A 799 -20.63 -11.47 -45.94
N GLY A 800 -20.84 -10.72 -44.86
CA GLY A 800 -21.55 -11.15 -43.67
C GLY A 800 -23.07 -11.13 -43.82
N ALA A 801 -23.75 -12.05 -43.13
CA ALA A 801 -25.21 -12.14 -43.16
C ALA A 801 -25.89 -11.10 -42.26
N ASN A 802 -25.49 -11.01 -41.00
CA ASN A 802 -26.02 -10.08 -40.01
C ASN A 802 -24.90 -9.21 -39.44
N VAL A 803 -25.00 -7.89 -39.61
CA VAL A 803 -23.97 -6.94 -39.15
C VAL A 803 -24.64 -5.82 -38.35
N GLY A 804 -24.31 -5.70 -37.07
CA GLY A 804 -24.87 -4.69 -36.18
C GLY A 804 -23.82 -3.84 -35.48
N GLY A 805 -24.13 -2.59 -35.15
CA GLY A 805 -23.21 -1.76 -34.38
C GLY A 805 -23.00 -2.24 -32.94
N VAL A 806 -24.01 -2.85 -32.30
CA VAL A 806 -23.90 -3.48 -30.97
C VAL A 806 -24.01 -5.00 -31.08
N VAL A 807 -25.06 -5.53 -31.73
CA VAL A 807 -25.30 -6.98 -31.84
C VAL A 807 -25.49 -7.40 -33.30
N GLY A 808 -24.82 -8.46 -33.76
CA GLY A 808 -25.10 -9.02 -35.09
C GLY A 808 -26.52 -9.58 -35.17
N ALA A 809 -26.85 -10.54 -34.31
CA ALA A 809 -28.22 -11.05 -34.15
C ALA A 809 -28.63 -11.17 -32.68
N ASN A 810 -29.87 -10.80 -32.38
CA ASN A 810 -30.50 -10.94 -31.08
C ASN A 810 -31.68 -11.91 -31.19
N SER A 811 -31.68 -13.03 -30.49
CA SER A 811 -32.71 -14.08 -30.60
C SER A 811 -33.12 -14.55 -29.20
N PHE A 812 -34.35 -14.30 -28.78
CA PHE A 812 -34.80 -14.52 -27.39
C PHE A 812 -33.94 -13.79 -26.34
N GLY A 813 -33.23 -12.74 -26.74
CA GLY A 813 -32.35 -11.97 -25.86
C GLY A 813 -32.85 -10.53 -25.68
N THR A 814 -32.33 -9.85 -24.66
CA THR A 814 -32.63 -8.44 -24.38
C THR A 814 -31.39 -7.58 -24.61
N VAL A 815 -31.54 -6.53 -25.40
CA VAL A 815 -30.55 -5.45 -25.57
C VAL A 815 -31.16 -4.17 -25.03
N SER A 816 -30.64 -3.65 -23.91
CA SER A 816 -31.20 -2.49 -23.23
C SER A 816 -30.16 -1.40 -22.98
N HIS A 817 -30.53 -0.14 -23.17
CA HIS A 817 -29.65 1.02 -22.94
C HIS A 817 -28.31 0.90 -23.69
N ALA A 818 -28.36 0.38 -24.93
CA ALA A 818 -27.18 0.20 -25.77
C ALA A 818 -26.91 1.45 -26.61
N THR A 819 -25.62 1.77 -26.79
CA THR A 819 -25.18 2.86 -27.66
C THR A 819 -24.19 2.35 -28.70
N ALA A 820 -24.37 2.78 -29.95
CA ALA A 820 -23.47 2.46 -31.05
C ALA A 820 -23.07 3.75 -31.77
N SER A 821 -21.77 3.96 -32.03
CA SER A 821 -21.27 5.15 -32.74
C SER A 821 -20.20 4.84 -33.80
N GLY A 822 -19.63 3.63 -33.78
CA GLY A 822 -18.70 3.20 -34.83
C GLY A 822 -19.42 2.95 -36.16
N GLN A 823 -18.73 3.13 -37.29
CA GLN A 823 -19.28 2.83 -38.62
C GLN A 823 -19.66 1.35 -38.75
N VAL A 824 -20.79 1.07 -39.40
CA VAL A 824 -21.28 -0.29 -39.67
C VAL A 824 -21.40 -0.50 -41.17
N ARG A 825 -20.57 -1.39 -41.74
CA ARG A 825 -20.53 -1.64 -43.19
C ARG A 825 -20.67 -3.12 -43.51
N ALA A 826 -21.64 -3.43 -44.38
CA ALA A 826 -21.83 -4.76 -44.92
C ALA A 826 -22.05 -4.78 -46.45
N GLY A 827 -21.94 -5.96 -47.04
CA GLY A 827 -22.09 -6.17 -48.49
C GLY A 827 -23.52 -6.39 -48.97
N ASN A 828 -23.65 -7.05 -50.12
CA ASN A 828 -24.93 -7.36 -50.74
C ASN A 828 -25.73 -8.39 -49.93
N SER A 829 -27.06 -8.35 -50.02
CA SER A 829 -27.99 -9.30 -49.36
C SER A 829 -27.80 -9.43 -47.85
N SER A 830 -27.23 -8.40 -47.21
CA SER A 830 -26.94 -8.37 -45.78
C SER A 830 -28.06 -7.71 -44.98
N ARG A 831 -28.13 -8.00 -43.69
CA ARG A 831 -28.98 -7.32 -42.71
C ARG A 831 -28.10 -6.45 -41.83
N VAL A 832 -28.24 -5.14 -41.95
CA VAL A 832 -27.31 -4.15 -41.39
C VAL A 832 -28.06 -3.19 -40.48
N GLY A 833 -27.69 -3.14 -39.20
CA GLY A 833 -28.30 -2.24 -38.22
C GLY A 833 -27.29 -1.38 -37.50
N GLY A 834 -27.63 -0.12 -37.22
CA GLY A 834 -26.80 0.73 -36.38
C GLY A 834 -26.68 0.19 -34.94
N VAL A 835 -27.67 -0.55 -34.44
CA VAL A 835 -27.60 -1.25 -33.15
C VAL A 835 -27.62 -2.78 -33.36
N VAL A 836 -28.63 -3.32 -34.03
CA VAL A 836 -28.80 -4.78 -34.20
C VAL A 836 -28.94 -5.15 -35.68
N GLY A 837 -28.15 -6.09 -36.20
CA GLY A 837 -28.32 -6.57 -37.58
C GLY A 837 -29.70 -7.24 -37.79
N SER A 838 -29.98 -8.28 -36.98
CA SER A 838 -31.27 -8.98 -36.93
C SER A 838 -31.81 -9.09 -35.50
N ASN A 839 -33.00 -8.56 -35.24
CA ASN A 839 -33.75 -8.84 -34.02
C ASN A 839 -34.80 -9.92 -34.31
N LEU A 840 -34.57 -11.13 -33.82
CA LEU A 840 -35.30 -12.36 -34.15
C LEU A 840 -36.16 -12.83 -32.97
N TYR A 841 -37.05 -13.80 -33.23
CA TYR A 841 -37.92 -14.52 -32.29
C TYR A 841 -37.79 -14.15 -30.80
N GLY A 842 -38.76 -13.42 -30.25
CA GLY A 842 -38.78 -13.04 -28.83
C GLY A 842 -37.62 -12.12 -28.39
N GLY A 843 -36.86 -11.57 -29.33
CA GLY A 843 -35.79 -10.62 -29.07
C GLY A 843 -36.33 -9.22 -28.81
N GLU A 844 -35.76 -8.56 -27.80
CA GLU A 844 -36.15 -7.23 -27.35
C GLU A 844 -34.98 -6.26 -27.48
N VAL A 845 -35.24 -5.10 -28.08
CA VAL A 845 -34.32 -3.96 -28.10
C VAL A 845 -35.01 -2.77 -27.45
N LEU A 846 -34.51 -2.32 -26.31
CA LEU A 846 -35.12 -1.30 -25.45
C LEU A 846 -34.17 -0.12 -25.24
N ASN A 847 -34.65 1.12 -25.42
CA ASN A 847 -33.88 2.34 -25.13
C ASN A 847 -32.49 2.36 -25.80
N ALA A 848 -32.39 1.83 -27.02
CA ALA A 848 -31.12 1.74 -27.74
C ALA A 848 -30.93 2.91 -28.70
N LYS A 849 -29.70 3.41 -28.81
CA LYS A 849 -29.34 4.58 -29.63
C LYS A 849 -28.24 4.25 -30.63
N GLY A 850 -28.57 4.32 -31.91
CA GLY A 850 -27.65 4.12 -33.02
C GLY A 850 -27.18 5.45 -33.63
N TYR A 851 -26.00 5.92 -33.23
CA TYR A 851 -25.28 7.04 -33.86
C TYR A 851 -24.40 6.61 -35.03
N SER A 852 -24.27 5.31 -35.25
CA SER A 852 -23.47 4.71 -36.33
C SER A 852 -23.94 5.11 -37.72
N ASP A 853 -23.00 5.45 -38.60
CA ASP A 853 -23.25 5.46 -40.04
C ASP A 853 -23.31 4.01 -40.56
N VAL A 854 -24.41 3.67 -41.20
CA VAL A 854 -24.77 2.33 -41.69
C VAL A 854 -24.70 2.29 -43.21
N SER A 855 -23.97 1.31 -43.75
CA SER A 855 -23.86 1.07 -45.20
C SER A 855 -24.12 -0.41 -45.54
N GLY A 856 -25.13 -0.67 -46.36
CA GLY A 856 -25.44 -1.98 -46.96
C GLY A 856 -25.32 -1.98 -48.49
N GLY A 857 -25.04 -3.14 -49.07
CA GLY A 857 -24.94 -3.34 -50.52
C GLY A 857 -26.30 -3.41 -51.23
N SER A 858 -26.32 -3.97 -52.43
CA SER A 858 -27.59 -4.28 -53.12
C SER A 858 -28.36 -5.34 -52.34
N THR A 859 -29.70 -5.36 -52.47
CA THR A 859 -30.62 -6.30 -51.81
C THR A 859 -30.50 -6.38 -50.27
N SER A 860 -29.83 -5.41 -49.64
CA SER A 860 -29.66 -5.38 -48.19
C SER A 860 -30.90 -4.84 -47.47
N LEU A 861 -31.01 -5.14 -46.18
CA LEU A 861 -31.94 -4.50 -45.25
C LEU A 861 -31.12 -3.64 -44.29
N ALA A 862 -31.18 -2.32 -44.43
CA ALA A 862 -30.37 -1.37 -43.68
C ALA A 862 -31.25 -0.50 -42.76
N GLY A 863 -30.96 -0.46 -41.46
CA GLY A 863 -31.66 0.38 -40.51
C GLY A 863 -30.74 1.13 -39.55
N GLY A 864 -31.13 2.33 -39.12
CA GLY A 864 -30.37 3.09 -38.12
C GLY A 864 -30.35 2.43 -36.74
N VAL A 865 -31.35 1.60 -36.43
CA VAL A 865 -31.35 0.70 -35.26
C VAL A 865 -31.23 -0.75 -35.71
N ALA A 866 -32.19 -1.25 -36.50
CA ALA A 866 -32.29 -2.65 -36.87
C ALA A 866 -32.27 -2.88 -38.38
N GLY A 867 -31.46 -3.81 -38.89
CA GLY A 867 -31.56 -4.21 -40.30
C GLY A 867 -32.89 -4.94 -40.57
N TYR A 868 -33.16 -5.97 -39.77
CA TYR A 868 -34.37 -6.79 -39.83
C TYR A 868 -34.97 -6.98 -38.44
N ASN A 869 -36.25 -6.63 -38.25
CA ASN A 869 -36.96 -6.80 -36.99
C ASN A 869 -38.12 -7.79 -37.11
N LEU A 870 -38.03 -8.90 -36.39
CA LEU A 870 -39.11 -9.86 -36.14
C LEU A 870 -39.56 -9.87 -34.67
N GLY A 871 -38.73 -9.29 -33.77
CA GLY A 871 -39.05 -9.11 -32.35
C GLY A 871 -39.64 -7.72 -32.04
N ALA A 872 -39.29 -7.18 -30.88
CA ALA A 872 -39.75 -5.86 -30.43
C ALA A 872 -38.61 -4.83 -30.41
N LEU A 873 -38.86 -3.67 -31.00
CA LEU A 873 -38.08 -2.45 -30.81
C LEU A 873 -38.91 -1.44 -30.01
N THR A 874 -38.45 -1.06 -28.82
CA THR A 874 -39.16 -0.14 -27.92
C THR A 874 -38.26 1.04 -27.58
N ALA A 875 -38.75 2.26 -27.83
CA ALA A 875 -38.01 3.50 -27.57
C ALA A 875 -36.59 3.50 -28.17
N ALA A 876 -36.46 2.99 -29.40
CA ALA A 876 -35.18 2.87 -30.09
C ALA A 876 -34.97 4.02 -31.09
N GLU A 877 -33.77 4.59 -31.09
CA GLU A 877 -33.46 5.82 -31.83
C GLU A 877 -32.32 5.61 -32.84
N GLY A 878 -32.55 5.96 -34.11
CA GLY A 878 -31.54 5.97 -35.17
C GLY A 878 -31.13 7.39 -35.56
N HIS A 879 -29.89 7.76 -35.27
CA HIS A 879 -29.32 9.10 -35.47
C HIS A 879 -28.35 9.16 -36.66
N GLY A 880 -27.60 8.10 -36.90
CA GLY A 880 -26.58 8.06 -37.96
C GLY A 880 -27.13 7.94 -39.37
N LYS A 881 -26.29 8.17 -40.38
CA LYS A 881 -26.68 8.05 -41.80
C LYS A 881 -26.90 6.60 -42.17
N VAL A 882 -27.95 6.29 -42.93
CA VAL A 882 -28.23 4.96 -43.46
C VAL A 882 -28.14 4.99 -44.98
N THR A 883 -27.30 4.13 -45.56
CA THR A 883 -27.15 3.98 -47.02
C THR A 883 -27.32 2.52 -47.42
N ALA A 884 -28.14 2.25 -48.44
CA ALA A 884 -28.35 0.92 -49.00
C ALA A 884 -28.29 0.94 -50.53
N GLY A 885 -27.87 -0.17 -51.14
CA GLY A 885 -27.73 -0.31 -52.60
C GLY A 885 -29.06 -0.47 -53.35
N ASN A 886 -28.99 -1.07 -54.54
CA ASN A 886 -30.16 -1.31 -55.40
C ASN A 886 -31.04 -2.45 -54.85
N ASN A 887 -32.35 -2.38 -55.08
CA ASN A 887 -33.35 -3.36 -54.63
C ASN A 887 -33.32 -3.60 -53.12
N ALA A 888 -32.94 -2.59 -52.34
CA ALA A 888 -32.73 -2.68 -50.91
C ALA A 888 -33.90 -2.06 -50.12
N SER A 889 -33.92 -2.30 -48.81
CA SER A 889 -34.85 -1.62 -47.90
C SER A 889 -34.05 -0.83 -46.86
N ALA A 890 -34.29 0.48 -46.77
CA ALA A 890 -33.56 1.38 -45.90
C ALA A 890 -34.53 2.16 -45.00
N GLY A 891 -34.28 2.18 -43.69
CA GLY A 891 -35.10 2.93 -42.73
C GLY A 891 -34.28 3.63 -41.65
N GLY A 892 -34.79 4.75 -41.12
CA GLY A 892 -34.12 5.46 -40.02
C GLY A 892 -34.09 4.66 -38.72
N VAL A 893 -35.11 3.83 -38.47
CA VAL A 893 -35.13 2.86 -37.35
C VAL A 893 -34.90 1.44 -37.87
N ALA A 894 -35.72 0.96 -38.80
CA ALA A 894 -35.65 -0.43 -39.28
C ALA A 894 -35.57 -0.54 -40.81
N GLY A 895 -34.71 -1.42 -41.34
CA GLY A 895 -34.71 -1.74 -42.76
C GLY A 895 -36.00 -2.47 -43.17
N ALA A 896 -36.32 -3.55 -42.48
CA ALA A 896 -37.61 -4.24 -42.58
C ALA A 896 -38.18 -4.58 -41.19
N ASN A 897 -39.49 -4.46 -41.05
CA ASN A 897 -40.22 -4.74 -39.82
C ASN A 897 -41.34 -5.76 -40.05
N LEU A 898 -41.23 -6.93 -39.44
CA LEU A 898 -42.27 -7.95 -39.34
C LEU A 898 -42.80 -8.11 -37.90
N GLY A 899 -42.08 -7.56 -36.91
CA GLY A 899 -42.46 -7.54 -35.51
C GLY A 899 -43.11 -6.21 -35.10
N THR A 900 -42.72 -5.69 -33.94
CA THR A 900 -43.25 -4.45 -33.38
C THR A 900 -42.18 -3.36 -33.28
N ILE A 901 -42.56 -2.14 -33.62
CA ILE A 901 -41.81 -0.92 -33.32
C ILE A 901 -42.74 0.01 -32.53
N VAL A 902 -42.36 0.33 -31.29
CA VAL A 902 -43.13 1.22 -30.41
C VAL A 902 -42.23 2.35 -29.96
N GLY A 903 -42.59 3.60 -30.24
CA GLY A 903 -41.78 4.75 -29.84
C GLY A 903 -40.45 4.85 -30.60
N GLY A 904 -40.37 4.34 -31.83
CA GLY A 904 -39.14 4.40 -32.64
C GLY A 904 -38.89 5.82 -33.16
N ILE A 905 -37.64 6.30 -33.10
CA ILE A 905 -37.28 7.65 -33.57
C ILE A 905 -36.22 7.57 -34.67
N GLY A 906 -36.52 8.07 -35.87
CA GLY A 906 -35.57 8.15 -36.99
C GLY A 906 -35.17 9.59 -37.31
N LEU A 907 -33.90 9.94 -37.11
CA LEU A 907 -33.37 11.30 -37.27
C LEU A 907 -32.32 11.44 -38.38
N GLY A 908 -31.64 10.34 -38.74
CA GLY A 908 -30.57 10.34 -39.74
C GLY A 908 -31.03 10.53 -41.20
N GLU A 909 -30.07 10.80 -42.10
CA GLU A 909 -30.29 10.72 -43.55
C GLU A 909 -30.40 9.26 -43.98
N VAL A 910 -31.43 8.90 -44.75
CA VAL A 910 -31.65 7.55 -45.27
C VAL A 910 -31.61 7.59 -46.80
N THR A 911 -30.68 6.84 -47.39
CA THR A 911 -30.46 6.77 -48.85
C THR A 911 -30.58 5.34 -49.36
N GLY A 912 -31.40 5.13 -50.39
CA GLY A 912 -31.48 3.87 -51.12
C GLY A 912 -31.04 3.99 -52.59
N GLY A 913 -30.60 2.89 -53.19
CA GLY A 913 -30.35 2.78 -54.63
C GLY A 913 -31.63 2.72 -55.47
N SER A 914 -31.51 2.20 -56.68
CA SER A 914 -32.65 2.01 -57.59
C SER A 914 -33.54 0.85 -57.12
N ARG A 915 -34.87 0.97 -57.29
CA ARG A 915 -35.89 -0.01 -56.86
C ARG A 915 -35.88 -0.30 -55.36
N SER A 916 -35.41 0.64 -54.56
CA SER A 916 -35.31 0.48 -53.11
C SER A 916 -36.50 1.09 -52.37
N ASN A 917 -36.83 0.56 -51.20
CA ASN A 917 -37.82 1.10 -50.29
C ASN A 917 -37.10 1.95 -49.24
N VAL A 918 -37.45 3.22 -49.10
CA VAL A 918 -36.74 4.17 -48.23
C VAL A 918 -37.73 4.91 -47.34
N GLY A 919 -37.66 4.70 -46.03
CA GLY A 919 -38.56 5.34 -45.06
C GLY A 919 -37.82 6.07 -43.94
N GLY A 920 -38.45 7.10 -43.36
CA GLY A 920 -37.88 7.81 -42.22
C GLY A 920 -37.84 6.97 -40.93
N VAL A 921 -38.80 6.08 -40.72
CA VAL A 921 -38.79 5.08 -39.63
C VAL A 921 -38.46 3.69 -40.19
N VAL A 922 -39.18 3.22 -41.22
CA VAL A 922 -39.06 1.85 -41.72
C VAL A 922 -39.00 1.78 -43.24
N GLY A 923 -38.09 0.98 -43.81
CA GLY A 923 -38.06 0.78 -45.26
C GLY A 923 -39.28 -0.02 -45.75
N ASP A 924 -39.47 -1.22 -45.19
CA ASP A 924 -40.60 -2.13 -45.48
C ASP A 924 -41.29 -2.55 -44.18
N ASN A 925 -42.56 -2.18 -44.02
CA ASN A 925 -43.37 -2.57 -42.88
C ASN A 925 -44.38 -3.67 -43.23
N GLN A 926 -44.23 -4.82 -42.59
CA GLN A 926 -45.15 -5.96 -42.60
C GLN A 926 -45.68 -6.28 -41.19
N GLY A 927 -45.16 -5.62 -40.16
CA GLY A 927 -45.59 -5.72 -38.77
C GLY A 927 -46.33 -4.46 -38.29
N THR A 928 -46.17 -4.15 -37.01
CA THR A 928 -46.80 -2.99 -36.37
C THR A 928 -45.78 -1.90 -36.08
N VAL A 929 -46.08 -0.66 -36.47
CA VAL A 929 -45.37 0.54 -36.03
C VAL A 929 -46.35 1.43 -35.28
N SER A 930 -46.00 1.86 -34.08
CA SER A 930 -46.86 2.70 -33.26
C SER A 930 -46.07 3.77 -32.53
N TYR A 931 -46.70 4.94 -32.31
CA TYR A 931 -46.14 6.05 -31.54
C TYR A 931 -44.73 6.46 -31.97
N SER A 932 -44.40 6.29 -33.24
CA SER A 932 -43.05 6.50 -33.77
C SER A 932 -42.91 7.88 -34.41
N HIS A 933 -41.67 8.38 -34.49
CA HIS A 933 -41.37 9.71 -34.98
C HIS A 933 -40.25 9.69 -36.02
N ALA A 934 -40.41 10.44 -37.12
CA ALA A 934 -39.39 10.61 -38.15
C ALA A 934 -39.10 12.09 -38.39
N ASN A 935 -37.84 12.50 -38.28
CA ASN A 935 -37.40 13.88 -38.53
C ASN A 935 -35.99 13.92 -39.16
N GLY A 936 -35.82 13.13 -40.23
CA GLY A 936 -34.59 13.09 -41.03
C GLY A 936 -34.84 13.51 -42.48
N SER A 937 -34.02 12.99 -43.39
CA SER A 937 -34.29 13.11 -44.83
C SER A 937 -34.15 11.77 -45.54
N VAL A 938 -34.99 11.54 -46.55
CA VAL A 938 -34.98 10.30 -47.34
C VAL A 938 -34.69 10.60 -48.80
N ARG A 939 -33.89 9.75 -49.45
CA ARG A 939 -33.54 9.84 -50.88
C ARG A 939 -33.44 8.45 -51.51
N GLY A 940 -33.78 8.32 -52.80
CA GLY A 940 -33.63 7.07 -53.54
C GLY A 940 -33.10 7.23 -54.96
N GLY A 941 -32.79 6.10 -55.61
CA GLY A 941 -32.50 6.00 -57.04
C GLY A 941 -33.76 5.84 -57.91
N THR A 942 -33.60 5.39 -59.15
CA THR A 942 -34.72 5.18 -60.10
C THR A 942 -35.67 4.10 -59.57
N TYR A 943 -37.00 4.27 -59.68
CA TYR A 943 -38.04 3.37 -59.19
C TYR A 943 -38.09 3.15 -57.67
N ALA A 944 -37.47 4.03 -56.88
CA ALA A 944 -37.53 3.92 -55.43
C ALA A 944 -38.90 4.35 -54.86
N ALA A 945 -39.33 3.72 -53.78
CA ALA A 945 -40.48 4.12 -52.98
C ALA A 945 -40.00 4.90 -51.74
N LEU A 946 -40.39 6.17 -51.62
CA LEU A 946 -39.90 7.10 -50.60
C LEU A 946 -41.04 7.56 -49.68
N GLY A 947 -40.92 7.36 -48.37
CA GLY A 947 -41.94 7.81 -47.42
C GLY A 947 -41.39 8.46 -46.18
N GLY A 948 -42.15 9.41 -45.62
CA GLY A 948 -41.75 10.11 -44.40
C GLY A 948 -41.69 9.20 -43.17
N LEU A 949 -42.63 8.25 -43.03
CA LEU A 949 -42.60 7.16 -42.05
C LEU A 949 -42.10 5.86 -42.68
N ALA A 950 -42.73 5.42 -43.77
CA ALA A 950 -42.46 4.12 -44.37
C ALA A 950 -42.19 4.18 -45.88
N GLY A 951 -41.16 3.50 -46.38
CA GLY A 951 -40.99 3.34 -47.83
C GLY A 951 -42.17 2.57 -48.42
N VAL A 952 -42.48 1.43 -47.83
CA VAL A 952 -43.66 0.61 -48.11
C VAL A 952 -44.34 0.19 -46.81
N ASN A 953 -45.66 0.40 -46.71
CA ASN A 953 -46.49 -0.13 -45.63
C ASN A 953 -47.43 -1.22 -46.14
N ARG A 954 -47.30 -2.44 -45.62
CA ARG A 954 -48.16 -3.60 -45.94
C ARG A 954 -49.07 -4.01 -44.78
N SER A 955 -48.85 -3.46 -43.60
CA SER A 955 -49.59 -3.82 -42.37
C SER A 955 -49.97 -2.55 -41.61
N VAL A 956 -49.68 -2.45 -40.31
CA VAL A 956 -50.20 -1.38 -39.45
C VAL A 956 -49.15 -0.33 -39.12
N ILE A 957 -49.50 0.94 -39.31
CA ILE A 957 -48.78 2.09 -38.75
C ILE A 957 -49.81 2.99 -38.06
N ASP A 958 -49.73 3.16 -36.74
CA ASP A 958 -50.71 3.94 -35.98
C ASP A 958 -50.04 5.04 -35.12
N TYR A 959 -50.72 6.16 -34.93
CA TYR A 959 -50.34 7.24 -34.02
C TYR A 959 -48.89 7.72 -34.15
N SER A 960 -48.33 7.70 -35.36
CA SER A 960 -46.95 8.05 -35.65
C SER A 960 -46.85 9.37 -36.42
N THR A 961 -45.70 10.03 -36.34
CA THR A 961 -45.53 11.39 -36.87
C THR A 961 -44.30 11.53 -37.76
N ALA A 962 -44.44 12.25 -38.88
CA ALA A 962 -43.34 12.51 -39.81
C ALA A 962 -43.17 14.01 -40.09
N ALA A 963 -41.94 14.48 -39.87
CA ALA A 963 -41.40 15.76 -40.34
C ALA A 963 -40.36 15.59 -41.46
N THR A 964 -40.12 14.35 -41.88
CA THR A 964 -39.06 13.93 -42.82
C THR A 964 -39.07 14.71 -44.14
N ARG A 965 -37.90 15.20 -44.57
CA ARG A 965 -37.72 15.78 -45.91
C ARG A 965 -37.53 14.68 -46.95
N VAL A 966 -38.49 14.50 -47.84
CA VAL A 966 -38.43 13.53 -48.95
C VAL A 966 -37.80 14.18 -50.18
N ASN A 967 -36.55 13.82 -50.49
CA ASN A 967 -35.77 14.37 -51.59
C ASN A 967 -35.98 13.56 -52.89
N TYR A 968 -37.15 13.70 -53.51
CA TYR A 968 -37.47 13.07 -54.81
C TYR A 968 -36.80 13.79 -56.00
N GLN A 969 -36.69 13.13 -57.16
CA GLN A 969 -36.08 13.71 -58.38
C GLN A 969 -37.12 13.98 -59.48
N PRO A 970 -37.14 15.18 -60.13
CA PRO A 970 -38.32 15.62 -60.89
C PRO A 970 -38.49 15.09 -62.33
N ALA A 971 -37.53 14.36 -62.92
CA ALA A 971 -37.69 13.78 -64.27
C ALA A 971 -36.81 12.53 -64.50
N GLY A 972 -37.35 11.48 -65.16
CA GLY A 972 -36.63 10.26 -65.56
C GLY A 972 -36.43 9.18 -64.49
N TYR A 973 -36.69 9.49 -63.22
CA TYR A 973 -36.44 8.56 -62.09
C TYR A 973 -37.62 7.65 -61.73
N GLN A 974 -38.86 7.96 -62.16
CA GLN A 974 -40.06 7.13 -61.91
C GLN A 974 -40.23 6.67 -60.44
N GLN A 975 -39.97 7.58 -59.49
CA GLN A 975 -40.10 7.33 -58.05
C GLN A 975 -41.55 7.45 -57.58
N VAL A 976 -41.91 6.70 -56.55
CA VAL A 976 -43.19 6.83 -55.83
C VAL A 976 -42.90 7.46 -54.47
N TYR A 977 -43.54 8.57 -54.12
CA TYR A 977 -43.20 9.32 -52.90
C TYR A 977 -44.40 9.90 -52.18
N GLY A 978 -44.36 9.92 -50.84
CA GLY A 978 -45.42 10.50 -50.00
C GLY A 978 -44.93 10.97 -48.63
N GLY A 979 -45.73 11.84 -48.00
CA GLY A 979 -45.43 12.45 -46.70
C GLY A 979 -45.46 11.46 -45.53
N LEU A 980 -46.30 10.43 -45.60
CA LEU A 980 -46.31 9.33 -44.63
C LEU A 980 -45.73 8.05 -45.22
N ALA A 981 -46.20 7.63 -46.40
CA ALA A 981 -45.73 6.40 -47.04
C ALA A 981 -45.39 6.60 -48.52
N GLY A 982 -44.39 5.88 -49.04
CA GLY A 982 -44.19 5.78 -50.49
C GLY A 982 -45.35 4.97 -51.11
N LEU A 983 -45.46 3.71 -50.72
CA LEU A 983 -46.57 2.82 -51.06
C LEU A 983 -47.32 2.41 -49.78
N ASN A 984 -48.64 2.55 -49.77
CA ASN A 984 -49.48 1.99 -48.71
C ASN A 984 -50.44 0.94 -49.27
N THR A 985 -50.32 -0.30 -48.81
CA THR A 985 -51.29 -1.38 -49.02
C THR A 985 -51.88 -1.89 -47.69
N GLY A 986 -51.45 -1.32 -46.57
CA GLY A 986 -51.90 -1.66 -45.22
C GLY A 986 -52.85 -0.63 -44.62
N ARG A 987 -52.91 -0.58 -43.28
CA ARG A 987 -53.70 0.38 -42.50
C ARG A 987 -52.78 1.42 -41.85
N MET A 988 -53.14 2.68 -42.01
CA MET A 988 -52.51 3.81 -41.34
C MET A 988 -53.57 4.63 -40.60
N THR A 989 -53.55 4.68 -39.27
CA THR A 989 -54.57 5.38 -38.46
C THR A 989 -53.97 6.40 -37.49
N GLY A 990 -54.48 7.64 -37.51
CA GLY A 990 -54.08 8.68 -36.54
C GLY A 990 -52.64 9.16 -36.70
N ASN A 991 -52.07 9.00 -37.90
CA ASN A 991 -50.71 9.45 -38.20
C ASN A 991 -50.70 10.90 -38.70
N VAL A 992 -49.65 11.65 -38.38
CA VAL A 992 -49.56 13.08 -38.72
C VAL A 992 -48.29 13.37 -39.52
N ALA A 993 -48.47 13.93 -40.72
CA ALA A 993 -47.39 14.56 -41.48
C ALA A 993 -47.37 16.07 -41.18
N TYR A 994 -46.20 16.62 -40.90
CA TYR A 994 -46.02 18.05 -40.69
C TYR A 994 -44.68 18.53 -41.24
N GLY A 995 -44.44 19.85 -41.28
CA GLY A 995 -43.20 20.42 -41.81
C GLY A 995 -43.00 20.09 -43.30
N ALA A 996 -41.83 19.55 -43.65
CA ALA A 996 -41.54 19.19 -45.04
C ALA A 996 -42.41 18.04 -45.56
N ALA A 997 -42.84 17.14 -44.68
CA ALA A 997 -43.64 15.97 -45.06
C ALA A 997 -45.08 16.35 -45.44
N SER A 998 -45.65 17.40 -44.85
CA SER A 998 -47.03 17.86 -45.15
C SER A 998 -47.17 18.51 -46.53
N LEU A 999 -46.07 18.78 -47.23
CA LEU A 999 -46.09 19.33 -48.59
C LEU A 999 -46.34 18.25 -49.66
N LEU A 1000 -46.47 16.98 -49.25
CA LEU A 1000 -46.60 15.82 -50.13
C LEU A 1000 -47.95 15.12 -49.89
N PRO A 1001 -48.46 14.36 -50.87
CA PRO A 1001 -49.61 13.50 -50.62
C PRO A 1001 -49.32 12.52 -49.47
N PRO A 1002 -50.31 12.15 -48.63
CA PRO A 1002 -50.09 11.24 -47.51
C PRO A 1002 -49.41 9.92 -47.94
N ALA A 1003 -49.79 9.37 -49.08
CA ALA A 1003 -49.09 8.27 -49.73
C ALA A 1003 -48.88 8.55 -51.22
N GLY A 1004 -47.73 8.13 -51.76
CA GLY A 1004 -47.44 8.26 -53.20
C GLY A 1004 -48.28 7.32 -54.07
N SER A 1005 -48.62 6.15 -53.52
CA SER A 1005 -49.64 5.25 -54.07
C SER A 1005 -50.33 4.53 -52.93
N ASN A 1006 -51.67 4.60 -52.89
CA ASN A 1006 -52.48 4.01 -51.84
C ASN A 1006 -53.46 2.98 -52.41
N SER A 1007 -53.34 1.74 -51.93
CA SER A 1007 -54.31 0.65 -52.12
C SER A 1007 -54.80 0.09 -50.77
N GLY A 1008 -54.47 0.76 -49.66
CA GLY A 1008 -54.86 0.40 -48.30
C GLY A 1008 -55.77 1.45 -47.66
N LEU A 1009 -55.87 1.38 -46.33
CA LEU A 1009 -56.67 2.29 -45.50
C LEU A 1009 -55.80 3.42 -44.94
N LEU A 1010 -56.21 4.67 -45.18
CA LEU A 1010 -55.63 5.88 -44.58
C LEU A 1010 -56.74 6.59 -43.79
N GLN A 1011 -56.59 6.69 -42.47
CA GLN A 1011 -57.54 7.31 -41.54
C GLN A 1011 -56.88 8.31 -40.59
#